data_AF-A0A954TJN8-F1
#
_entry.id   AF-A0A954TJN8-F1
#
_cell.length_a   1.000
_cell.length_b   1.000
_cell.length_c   1.000
_cell.angle_alpha   90.00
_cell.angle_beta   90.00
_cell.angle_gamma   90.00
#
_symmetry.space_group_name_H-M   'P 1'
#
loop_
_entity.id
_entity.type
_entity.pdbx_description
1 polymer ?
#
loop_
_entity_poly.entity_id
_entity_poly.type
_entity_poly.pdbx_seq_one_letter_code
_entity_poly.pdbx_strand_id
1 'polypeptide(L)'
;MFNIDGIVSGFDTTGIIDSLLGFQKTQIDTFNSRKAEVATKQSSFKGIEAQLLTLQSSMSRLNRATNSVFDSRLAKSSNEDVLVATAGSGAISSNYQLSVDQLATAHQIASQGFSTTSDQIATGDVTFKVGDRTAQTITIDSSNNTLQGFVNAVNDQVDDINASIVFDQGTNSHRILLSSRHTGAANTITVTSDQDPLSGVLPDFNGPAVQPALNSIVTLGSGLGAIVAEYESNTVDGLIENVTLELTKADPGQPINISIEPDIESAQEAVEDFVADFNSIIDFIEAQTNYNPETEQASPLLGDRSASTIKNKLLTIVSETVSGSTLGRLSEIGVDLNTKGRLEIDSEKLSKALKGELEGVEPKDIRTLFGLNGTSTNAGIRFLGGSQRTEPSKTPYQVDITQAAEQALVTGTNATAASTVIDATNNQFEITVDGIVSETLTLTDGTYTSEELAAHLESVINGSPTLGVHRVSVSAGGDGRLAIQSEAYGSAAGVSSLNGIAAAALGFTGSEADSGQDVAGQFIVNGVVEIAKGSGRILTGDADNENTADIRLEVTLKSDQIVAGKEAELTITQGITGRLNEYTKSVLDTENGLLKTVNDSFESRIASIDKSIEQVEKLTETKRQYLIDEFTALESIINELQTTGNFISTQLTSLANISGNKKK
;
A
#
# COMPACT_ATOMS: atom_id res chain seq x y z
N MET A 1 -29.65 -41.13 -37.81
CA MET A 1 -29.94 -42.49 -38.32
C MET A 1 -31.43 -42.70 -38.26
N PHE A 2 -32.02 -43.28 -39.30
CA PHE A 2 -33.47 -43.45 -39.44
C PHE A 2 -33.98 -44.51 -38.46
N ASN A 3 -34.88 -44.13 -37.54
CA ASN A 3 -35.60 -45.06 -36.68
C ASN A 3 -36.61 -45.85 -37.52
N ILE A 4 -36.40 -47.16 -37.66
CA ILE A 4 -37.44 -48.08 -38.16
C ILE A 4 -38.20 -48.56 -36.92
N ASP A 5 -39.21 -47.79 -36.52
CA ASP A 5 -40.05 -48.16 -35.39
C ASP A 5 -41.12 -49.14 -35.87
N GLY A 6 -40.97 -50.43 -35.53
CA GLY A 6 -42.02 -51.46 -35.53
C GLY A 6 -42.97 -51.52 -36.74
N ILE A 7 -42.54 -51.10 -37.94
CA ILE A 7 -43.45 -50.88 -39.08
C ILE A 7 -44.16 -52.18 -39.50
N VAL A 8 -43.54 -53.34 -39.26
CA VAL A 8 -44.06 -54.66 -39.65
C VAL A 8 -44.68 -55.42 -38.48
N SER A 9 -44.14 -55.28 -37.26
CA SER A 9 -44.59 -56.02 -36.07
C SER A 9 -45.59 -55.27 -35.17
N GLY A 10 -45.59 -53.93 -35.18
CA GLY A 10 -46.37 -53.07 -34.28
C GLY A 10 -45.79 -52.91 -32.86
N PHE A 11 -44.57 -53.38 -32.58
CA PHE A 11 -43.94 -53.24 -31.26
C PHE A 11 -43.16 -51.92 -31.12
N ASP A 12 -43.26 -51.28 -29.93
CA ASP A 12 -42.41 -50.15 -29.53
C ASP A 12 -41.01 -50.66 -29.15
N THR A 13 -40.24 -50.97 -30.18
CA THR A 13 -38.87 -51.48 -30.04
C THR A 13 -37.96 -50.48 -29.31
N THR A 14 -38.18 -49.18 -29.50
CA THR A 14 -37.42 -48.11 -28.84
C THR A 14 -37.66 -48.12 -27.33
N GLY A 15 -38.93 -48.16 -26.90
CA GLY A 15 -39.31 -48.22 -25.48
C GLY A 15 -38.84 -49.50 -24.78
N ILE A 16 -38.80 -50.63 -25.49
CA ILE A 16 -38.26 -51.90 -24.96
C ILE A 16 -36.74 -51.80 -24.78
N ILE A 17 -36.01 -51.28 -25.76
CA ILE A 17 -34.55 -51.08 -25.67
C ILE A 17 -34.22 -50.12 -24.52
N ASP A 18 -34.95 -49.01 -24.39
CA ASP A 18 -34.75 -48.07 -23.29
C ASP A 18 -35.05 -48.69 -21.92
N SER A 19 -36.08 -49.54 -21.83
CA SER A 19 -36.39 -50.29 -20.61
C SER A 19 -35.28 -51.29 -20.25
N LEU A 20 -34.69 -51.96 -21.25
CA LEU A 20 -33.57 -52.90 -21.09
C LEU A 20 -32.25 -52.22 -20.70
N LEU A 21 -32.10 -50.92 -20.98
CA LEU A 21 -30.96 -50.09 -20.59
C LEU A 21 -31.19 -49.30 -19.29
N GLY A 22 -32.36 -49.47 -18.66
CA GLY A 22 -32.75 -48.71 -17.46
C GLY A 22 -31.79 -48.88 -16.28
N PHE A 23 -31.22 -50.08 -16.09
CA PHE A 23 -30.24 -50.33 -15.02
C PHE A 23 -28.98 -49.46 -15.16
N GLN A 24 -28.43 -49.34 -16.37
CA GLN A 24 -27.25 -48.51 -16.61
C GLN A 24 -27.55 -47.02 -16.44
N LYS A 25 -28.75 -46.56 -16.83
CA LYS A 25 -29.20 -45.19 -16.57
C LYS A 25 -29.21 -44.90 -15.06
N THR A 26 -29.82 -45.76 -14.25
CA THR A 26 -29.81 -45.64 -12.77
C THR A 26 -28.40 -45.62 -12.18
N GLN A 27 -27.48 -46.40 -12.76
CA GLN A 27 -26.08 -46.43 -12.31
C GLN A 27 -25.38 -45.09 -12.60
N ILE A 28 -25.57 -44.53 -13.81
CA ILE A 28 -25.05 -43.21 -14.17
C ILE A 28 -25.63 -42.14 -13.25
N ASP A 29 -26.93 -42.16 -12.98
CA ASP A 29 -27.59 -41.21 -12.07
C ASP A 29 -27.02 -41.29 -10.65
N THR A 30 -26.70 -42.50 -10.18
CA THR A 30 -26.04 -42.72 -8.89
C THR A 30 -24.63 -42.11 -8.88
N PHE A 31 -23.86 -42.29 -9.95
CA PHE A 31 -22.53 -41.67 -10.07
C PHE A 31 -22.61 -40.14 -10.16
N ASN A 32 -23.54 -39.59 -10.94
CA ASN A 32 -23.79 -38.16 -11.02
C ASN A 32 -24.17 -37.57 -9.66
N SER A 33 -25.02 -38.27 -8.89
CA SER A 33 -25.39 -37.85 -7.53
C SER A 33 -24.18 -37.82 -6.60
N ARG A 34 -23.32 -38.85 -6.64
CA ARG A 34 -22.06 -38.89 -5.87
C ARG A 34 -21.08 -37.80 -6.30
N LYS A 35 -20.98 -37.52 -7.61
CA LYS A 35 -20.16 -36.43 -8.14
C LYS A 35 -20.64 -35.08 -7.60
N ALA A 36 -21.95 -34.83 -7.64
CA ALA A 36 -22.55 -33.61 -7.10
C ALA A 36 -22.31 -33.46 -5.59
N GLU A 37 -22.34 -34.55 -4.83
CA GLU A 37 -22.00 -34.54 -3.40
C GLU A 37 -20.53 -34.13 -3.17
N VAL A 38 -19.60 -34.72 -3.92
CA VAL A 38 -18.16 -34.37 -3.82
C VAL A 38 -17.91 -32.93 -4.26
N ALA A 39 -18.55 -32.47 -5.33
CA ALA A 39 -18.43 -31.09 -5.81
C ALA A 39 -18.98 -30.07 -4.79
N THR A 40 -20.08 -30.41 -4.11
CA THR A 40 -20.62 -29.60 -3.01
C THR A 40 -19.61 -29.48 -1.87
N LYS A 41 -19.01 -30.61 -1.44
CA LYS A 41 -17.95 -30.62 -0.41
C LYS A 41 -16.74 -29.78 -0.81
N GLN A 42 -16.29 -29.91 -2.07
CA GLN A 42 -15.21 -29.10 -2.62
C GLN A 42 -15.55 -27.60 -2.57
N SER A 43 -16.79 -27.23 -2.92
CA SER A 43 -17.26 -25.85 -2.88
C SER A 43 -17.32 -25.30 -1.45
N SER A 44 -17.74 -26.10 -0.47
CA SER A 44 -17.67 -25.74 0.95
C SER A 44 -16.24 -25.45 1.40
N PHE A 45 -15.26 -26.26 0.99
CA PHE A 45 -13.84 -26.00 1.33
C PHE A 45 -13.28 -24.75 0.66
N LYS A 46 -13.66 -24.45 -0.59
CA LYS A 46 -13.34 -23.17 -1.24
C LYS A 46 -13.96 -21.97 -0.50
N GLY A 47 -15.12 -22.17 0.13
CA GLY A 47 -15.69 -21.17 1.03
C GLY A 47 -14.85 -20.95 2.29
N ILE A 48 -14.33 -22.02 2.90
CA ILE A 48 -13.38 -21.91 4.03
C ILE A 48 -12.11 -21.18 3.59
N GLU A 49 -11.57 -21.51 2.41
CA GLU A 49 -10.41 -20.86 1.82
C GLU A 49 -10.62 -19.35 1.67
N ALA A 50 -11.75 -18.93 1.10
CA ALA A 50 -12.11 -17.53 0.94
C ALA A 50 -12.21 -16.78 2.29
N GLN A 51 -12.84 -17.40 3.30
CA GLN A 51 -12.95 -16.82 4.64
C GLN A 51 -11.58 -16.69 5.34
N LEU A 52 -10.68 -17.65 5.15
CA LEU A 52 -9.30 -17.59 5.64
C LEU A 52 -8.51 -16.46 4.98
N LEU A 53 -8.69 -16.24 3.66
CA LEU A 53 -8.07 -15.12 2.94
C LEU A 53 -8.60 -13.76 3.45
N THR A 54 -9.90 -13.65 3.70
CA THR A 54 -10.49 -12.43 4.30
C THR A 54 -9.88 -12.17 5.69
N LEU A 55 -9.82 -13.20 6.55
CA LEU A 55 -9.19 -13.08 7.87
C LEU A 55 -7.71 -12.67 7.77
N GLN A 56 -6.95 -13.14 6.76
CA GLN A 56 -5.57 -12.68 6.54
C GLN A 56 -5.49 -11.18 6.28
N SER A 57 -6.46 -10.61 5.58
CA SER A 57 -6.52 -9.18 5.30
C SER A 57 -6.67 -8.37 6.59
N SER A 58 -7.66 -8.66 7.44
CA SER A 58 -7.85 -7.96 8.71
C SER A 58 -6.69 -8.17 9.68
N MET A 59 -6.15 -9.38 9.76
CA MET A 59 -4.94 -9.67 10.53
C MET A 59 -3.73 -8.85 10.08
N SER A 60 -3.58 -8.62 8.77
CA SER A 60 -2.46 -7.85 8.22
C SER A 60 -2.50 -6.39 8.64
N ARG A 61 -3.69 -5.79 8.80
CA ARG A 61 -3.86 -4.41 9.30
C ARG A 61 -3.38 -4.27 10.74
N LEU A 62 -3.69 -5.25 11.59
CA LEU A 62 -3.31 -5.28 13.00
C LEU A 62 -1.83 -5.63 13.24
N ASN A 63 -1.19 -6.34 12.30
CA ASN A 63 0.20 -6.81 12.42
C ASN A 63 1.22 -5.87 11.75
N ARG A 64 0.84 -4.66 11.34
CA ARG A 64 1.79 -3.75 10.67
C ARG A 64 2.81 -3.22 11.68
N ALA A 65 4.08 -3.39 11.38
CA ALA A 65 5.16 -2.82 12.18
C ALA A 65 5.33 -1.30 11.99
N THR A 66 5.07 -0.82 10.78
CA THR A 66 5.16 0.59 10.37
C THR A 66 3.78 1.07 9.93
N ASN A 67 3.41 2.30 10.30
CA ASN A 67 2.07 2.84 10.06
C ASN A 67 0.99 1.88 10.60
N SER A 68 1.20 1.40 11.82
CA SER A 68 0.23 0.60 12.55
C SER A 68 -1.02 1.43 12.82
N VAL A 69 -2.18 0.80 12.78
CA VAL A 69 -3.44 1.44 13.19
C VAL A 69 -3.40 1.93 14.64
N PHE A 70 -2.58 1.28 15.49
CA PHE A 70 -2.40 1.66 16.89
C PHE A 70 -1.48 2.89 17.09
N ASP A 71 -0.68 3.23 16.07
CA ASP A 71 0.20 4.40 16.08
C ASP A 71 -0.40 5.54 15.24
N SER A 72 -1.60 5.35 14.67
CA SER A 72 -2.28 6.34 13.85
C SER A 72 -2.58 7.60 14.66
N ARG A 73 -2.56 8.74 13.97
CA ARG A 73 -2.83 10.06 14.52
C ARG A 73 -3.87 10.73 13.64
N LEU A 74 -4.75 11.48 14.30
CA LEU A 74 -5.76 12.28 13.65
C LEU A 74 -5.47 13.74 13.93
N ALA A 75 -5.42 14.55 12.88
CA ALA A 75 -5.40 16.00 12.99
C ALA A 75 -6.81 16.53 12.69
N LYS A 76 -7.41 17.24 13.64
CA LYS A 76 -8.73 17.85 13.49
C LYS A 76 -8.59 19.36 13.38
N SER A 77 -9.14 19.92 12.32
CA SER A 77 -9.24 21.38 12.15
C SER A 77 -10.54 21.90 12.73
N SER A 78 -10.48 23.04 13.42
CA SER A 78 -11.70 23.75 13.83
C SER A 78 -12.44 24.40 12.66
N ASN A 79 -11.83 24.48 11.46
CA ASN A 79 -12.43 25.05 10.26
C ASN A 79 -11.85 24.40 8.98
N GLU A 80 -12.43 23.28 8.57
CA GLU A 80 -11.99 22.51 7.38
C GLU A 80 -12.28 23.23 6.05
N ASP A 81 -13.16 24.25 6.03
CA ASP A 81 -13.39 25.09 4.84
C ASP A 81 -12.20 26.02 4.53
N VAL A 82 -11.27 26.18 5.47
CA VAL A 82 -10.09 27.05 5.35
C VAL A 82 -8.80 26.22 5.36
N LEU A 83 -8.75 25.21 6.22
CA LEU A 83 -7.55 24.42 6.47
C LEU A 83 -7.94 22.98 6.83
N VAL A 84 -7.50 22.02 6.03
CA VAL A 84 -7.55 20.60 6.38
C VAL A 84 -6.18 20.18 6.87
N ALA A 85 -6.12 19.40 7.95
CA ALA A 85 -4.87 18.90 8.50
C ALA A 85 -4.88 17.37 8.47
N THR A 86 -3.75 16.77 8.12
CA THR A 86 -3.54 15.32 8.17
C THR A 86 -2.29 15.01 8.97
N ALA A 87 -2.36 14.02 9.85
CA ALA A 87 -1.26 13.63 10.71
C ALA A 87 -0.66 12.28 10.26
N GLY A 88 0.66 12.21 10.20
CA GLY A 88 1.41 10.97 10.06
C GLY A 88 1.52 10.23 11.39
N SER A 89 1.94 8.96 11.33
CA SER A 89 2.08 8.07 12.50
C SER A 89 3.10 8.55 13.54
N GLY A 90 4.00 9.48 13.18
CA GLY A 90 4.97 10.11 14.06
C GLY A 90 4.51 11.42 14.70
N ALA A 91 3.31 11.91 14.39
CA ALA A 91 2.85 13.19 14.91
C ALA A 91 2.64 13.14 16.44
N ILE A 92 3.12 14.18 17.12
CA ILE A 92 3.01 14.33 18.57
C ILE A 92 1.64 14.94 18.90
N SER A 93 0.92 14.33 19.84
CA SER A 93 -0.38 14.85 20.29
C SER A 93 -0.22 16.23 20.93
N SER A 94 -0.85 17.24 20.33
CA SER A 94 -0.78 18.64 20.76
C SER A 94 -1.87 19.47 20.09
N ASN A 95 -2.10 20.68 20.62
CA ASN A 95 -2.99 21.66 20.03
C ASN A 95 -2.19 22.84 19.48
N TYR A 96 -2.42 23.17 18.21
CA TYR A 96 -1.80 24.28 17.52
C TYR A 96 -2.85 25.31 17.14
N GLN A 97 -2.50 26.59 17.21
CA GLN A 97 -3.35 27.69 16.74
C GLN A 97 -2.67 28.31 15.53
N LEU A 98 -3.36 28.32 14.39
CA LEU A 98 -2.86 28.80 13.11
C LEU A 98 -3.77 29.90 12.54
N SER A 99 -3.27 30.73 11.64
CA SER A 99 -4.09 31.52 10.70
C SER A 99 -3.54 31.35 9.28
N VAL A 100 -4.44 31.31 8.30
CA VAL A 100 -4.08 31.27 6.88
C VAL A 100 -4.19 32.68 6.32
N ASP A 101 -3.05 33.34 6.15
CA ASP A 101 -3.00 34.76 5.80
C ASP A 101 -3.01 34.96 4.28
N GLN A 102 -2.48 34.01 3.51
CA GLN A 102 -2.46 34.06 2.05
C GLN A 102 -2.39 32.65 1.44
N LEU A 103 -2.99 32.45 0.26
CA LEU A 103 -2.82 31.24 -0.54
C LEU A 103 -1.74 31.44 -1.60
N ALA A 104 -1.05 30.35 -1.93
CA ALA A 104 -0.13 30.31 -3.06
C ALA A 104 -0.92 30.41 -4.36
N THR A 105 -0.47 31.28 -5.28
CA THR A 105 -1.08 31.47 -6.59
C THR A 105 -0.06 31.22 -7.70
N ALA A 106 -0.52 30.66 -8.81
CA ALA A 106 0.30 30.43 -9.99
C ALA A 106 0.38 31.70 -10.85
N HIS A 107 1.54 31.91 -11.47
CA HIS A 107 1.73 33.04 -12.37
C HIS A 107 0.84 32.91 -13.62
N GLN A 108 0.18 34.00 -14.01
CA GLN A 108 -0.53 34.08 -15.27
C GLN A 108 -0.14 35.36 -16.01
N ILE A 109 0.21 35.22 -17.29
CA ILE A 109 0.54 36.33 -18.19
C ILE A 109 -0.25 36.18 -19.48
N ALA A 110 -0.68 37.31 -20.04
CA ALA A 110 -1.44 37.34 -21.28
C ALA A 110 -0.65 38.03 -22.38
N SER A 111 -0.86 37.57 -23.61
CA SER A 111 -0.31 38.23 -24.79
C SER A 111 -0.99 39.58 -25.06
N GLN A 112 -0.46 40.31 -26.03
CA GLN A 112 -1.22 41.34 -26.74
C GLN A 112 -2.48 40.77 -27.42
N GLY A 113 -3.41 41.65 -27.79
CA GLY A 113 -4.66 41.29 -28.44
C GLY A 113 -4.53 41.04 -29.96
N PHE A 114 -5.25 40.04 -30.45
CA PHE A 114 -5.39 39.65 -31.85
C PHE A 114 -6.84 39.77 -32.31
N SER A 115 -7.08 39.90 -33.62
CA SER A 115 -8.44 40.13 -34.16
C SER A 115 -9.23 38.84 -34.28
N THR A 116 -8.57 37.73 -34.63
CA THR A 116 -9.20 36.41 -34.76
C THR A 116 -8.30 35.29 -34.22
N THR A 117 -8.88 34.14 -33.88
CA THR A 117 -8.11 32.95 -33.46
C THR A 117 -7.33 32.28 -34.59
N SER A 118 -7.62 32.66 -35.84
CA SER A 118 -6.92 32.20 -37.05
C SER A 118 -5.85 33.16 -37.53
N ASP A 119 -5.61 34.27 -36.81
CA ASP A 119 -4.59 35.23 -37.19
C ASP A 119 -3.23 34.51 -37.28
N GLN A 120 -2.52 34.73 -38.40
CA GLN A 120 -1.19 34.17 -38.59
C GLN A 120 -0.18 34.93 -37.73
N ILE A 121 0.70 34.18 -37.07
CA ILE A 121 1.80 34.72 -36.26
C ILE A 121 3.15 34.52 -36.96
N ALA A 122 4.16 35.27 -36.52
CA ALA A 122 5.52 35.10 -37.01
C ALA A 122 6.07 33.69 -36.72
N THR A 123 6.91 33.19 -37.61
CA THR A 123 7.67 31.95 -37.43
C THR A 123 8.99 32.20 -36.71
N GLY A 124 9.45 31.25 -35.91
CA GLY A 124 10.73 31.30 -35.21
C GLY A 124 10.65 30.55 -33.88
N ASP A 125 11.68 30.70 -33.06
CA ASP A 125 11.79 29.97 -31.79
C ASP A 125 11.28 30.83 -30.63
N VAL A 126 10.46 30.22 -29.78
CA VAL A 126 9.93 30.83 -28.55
C VAL A 126 10.32 29.96 -27.37
N THR A 127 11.06 30.55 -26.44
CA THR A 127 11.61 29.88 -25.27
C THR A 127 10.86 30.31 -24.03
N PHE A 128 10.37 29.33 -23.28
CA PHE A 128 9.64 29.47 -22.03
C PHE A 128 10.50 29.00 -20.87
N LYS A 129 10.47 29.72 -19.76
CA LYS A 129 11.10 29.32 -18.50
C LYS A 129 10.14 29.60 -17.34
N VAL A 130 10.02 28.67 -16.39
CA VAL A 130 9.23 28.84 -15.16
C VAL A 130 10.17 28.79 -13.96
N GLY A 131 10.43 29.94 -13.33
CA GLY A 131 11.42 30.07 -12.25
C GLY A 131 12.81 29.60 -12.70
N ASP A 132 13.40 28.68 -11.94
CA ASP A 132 14.72 28.10 -12.21
C ASP A 132 14.69 26.76 -12.97
N ARG A 133 13.51 26.32 -13.43
CA ARG A 133 13.39 25.11 -14.26
C ARG A 133 14.07 25.28 -15.61
N THR A 134 14.36 24.14 -16.24
CA THR A 134 14.97 24.07 -17.57
C THR A 134 14.12 24.82 -18.59
N ALA A 135 14.75 25.69 -19.38
CA ALA A 135 14.06 26.40 -20.44
C ALA A 135 13.62 25.44 -21.56
N GLN A 136 12.40 25.61 -22.05
CA GLN A 136 11.80 24.80 -23.10
C GLN A 136 11.52 25.68 -24.31
N THR A 137 11.99 25.28 -25.49
CA THR A 137 11.87 26.06 -26.73
C THR A 137 10.94 25.33 -27.68
N ILE A 138 9.95 26.05 -28.22
CA ILE A 138 9.10 25.58 -29.32
C ILE A 138 9.49 26.30 -30.60
N THR A 139 9.46 25.59 -31.72
CA THR A 139 9.61 26.17 -33.05
C THR A 139 8.24 26.42 -33.67
N ILE A 140 8.00 27.67 -34.06
CA ILE A 140 6.81 28.09 -34.81
C ILE A 140 7.14 28.11 -36.30
N ASP A 141 6.45 27.31 -37.09
CA ASP A 141 6.61 27.19 -38.53
C ASP A 141 5.25 27.19 -39.26
N SER A 142 5.25 26.94 -40.58
CA SER A 142 4.02 26.94 -41.39
C SER A 142 2.95 25.93 -40.97
N SER A 143 3.27 24.94 -40.13
CA SER A 143 2.34 23.93 -39.63
C SER A 143 1.55 24.39 -38.39
N ASN A 144 2.08 25.35 -37.62
CA ASN A 144 1.52 25.79 -36.34
C ASN A 144 1.47 27.31 -36.14
N ASN A 145 1.75 28.13 -37.17
CA ASN A 145 1.76 29.60 -37.13
C ASN A 145 0.39 30.30 -37.06
N THR A 146 -0.55 29.78 -36.28
CA THR A 146 -1.82 30.45 -35.92
C THR A 146 -1.92 30.55 -34.40
N LEU A 147 -2.79 31.40 -33.85
CA LEU A 147 -3.00 31.45 -32.39
C LEU A 147 -3.36 30.08 -31.81
N GLN A 148 -4.26 29.35 -32.48
CA GLN A 148 -4.63 28.00 -32.06
C GLN A 148 -3.47 27.01 -32.19
N GLY A 149 -2.70 27.10 -33.28
CA GLY A 149 -1.51 26.27 -33.48
C GLY A 149 -0.43 26.53 -32.42
N PHE A 150 -0.20 27.79 -32.05
CA PHE A 150 0.71 28.18 -30.98
C PHE A 150 0.27 27.62 -29.63
N VAL A 151 -1.01 27.77 -29.26
CA VAL A 151 -1.54 27.24 -28.00
C VAL A 151 -1.40 25.72 -27.94
N ASN A 152 -1.70 25.01 -29.04
CA ASN A 152 -1.52 23.57 -29.10
C ASN A 152 -0.03 23.19 -28.95
N ALA A 153 0.87 23.87 -29.66
CA ALA A 153 2.30 23.62 -29.58
C ALA A 153 2.85 23.85 -28.16
N VAL A 154 2.41 24.90 -27.45
CA VAL A 154 2.80 25.13 -26.05
C VAL A 154 2.29 23.99 -25.17
N ASN A 155 1.01 23.63 -25.25
CA ASN A 155 0.43 22.56 -24.42
C ASN A 155 1.03 21.16 -24.70
N ASP A 156 1.53 20.92 -25.92
CA ASP A 156 2.11 19.64 -26.32
C ASP A 156 3.61 19.53 -26.01
N GLN A 157 4.34 20.64 -25.96
CA GLN A 157 5.82 20.67 -25.90
C GLN A 157 6.38 21.38 -24.65
N VAL A 158 5.55 22.09 -23.89
CA VAL A 158 5.97 22.84 -22.70
C VAL A 158 5.27 22.26 -21.48
N ASP A 159 6.00 21.52 -20.65
CA ASP A 159 5.43 20.74 -19.55
C ASP A 159 4.89 21.62 -18.42
N ASP A 160 5.56 22.74 -18.13
CA ASP A 160 5.31 23.59 -16.96
C ASP A 160 4.24 24.67 -17.14
N ILE A 161 3.68 24.80 -18.34
CA ILE A 161 2.74 25.88 -18.71
C ILE A 161 1.47 25.31 -19.34
N ASN A 162 0.32 25.84 -18.96
CA ASN A 162 -0.93 25.69 -19.70
C ASN A 162 -1.19 26.95 -20.52
N ALA A 163 -1.43 26.80 -21.82
CA ALA A 163 -1.82 27.86 -22.73
C ALA A 163 -3.31 27.77 -23.11
N SER A 164 -3.98 28.92 -23.21
CA SER A 164 -5.37 29.02 -23.66
C SER A 164 -5.63 30.33 -24.40
N ILE A 165 -6.72 30.42 -25.16
CA ILE A 165 -7.15 31.66 -25.80
C ILE A 165 -8.32 32.24 -25.01
N VAL A 166 -8.20 33.51 -24.60
CA VAL A 166 -9.22 34.27 -23.88
C VAL A 166 -9.71 35.42 -24.76
N PHE A 167 -11.03 35.61 -24.82
CA PHE A 167 -11.63 36.77 -25.49
C PHE A 167 -11.78 37.95 -24.52
N ASP A 168 -11.00 38.99 -24.74
CA ASP A 168 -11.05 40.25 -24.00
C ASP A 168 -12.14 41.16 -24.62
N GLN A 169 -13.33 41.15 -24.00
CA GLN A 169 -14.46 41.97 -24.44
C GLN A 169 -14.17 43.48 -24.34
N GLY A 170 -13.29 43.90 -23.43
CA GLY A 170 -12.97 45.32 -23.22
C GLY A 170 -12.21 45.91 -24.39
N THR A 171 -11.36 45.11 -25.05
CA THR A 171 -10.61 45.50 -26.24
C THR A 171 -11.12 44.85 -27.54
N ASN A 172 -12.17 44.02 -27.45
CA ASN A 172 -12.70 43.21 -28.55
C ASN A 172 -11.59 42.43 -29.29
N SER A 173 -10.73 41.76 -28.52
CA SER A 173 -9.57 41.04 -29.05
C SER A 173 -9.38 39.66 -28.38
N HIS A 174 -8.68 38.76 -29.06
CA HIS A 174 -8.26 37.46 -28.54
C HIS A 174 -6.84 37.54 -27.99
N ARG A 175 -6.61 37.04 -26.77
CA ARG A 175 -5.30 36.99 -26.13
C ARG A 175 -4.94 35.55 -25.79
N ILE A 176 -3.67 35.20 -25.88
CA ILE A 176 -3.16 33.94 -25.35
C ILE A 176 -2.88 34.16 -23.87
N LEU A 177 -3.47 33.35 -23.00
CA LEU A 177 -3.19 33.30 -21.57
C LEU A 177 -2.28 32.11 -21.30
N LEU A 178 -1.10 32.38 -20.75
CA LEU A 178 -0.19 31.38 -20.21
C LEU A 178 -0.35 31.32 -18.71
N SER A 179 -0.53 30.11 -18.17
CA SER A 179 -0.65 29.85 -16.73
C SER A 179 0.39 28.84 -16.31
N SER A 180 1.13 29.14 -15.23
CA SER A 180 2.07 28.19 -14.64
C SER A 180 1.30 27.02 -14.05
N ARG A 181 1.86 25.81 -14.13
CA ARG A 181 1.33 24.63 -13.43
C ARG A 181 1.75 24.58 -11.96
N HIS A 182 2.67 25.47 -11.57
CA HIS A 182 3.21 25.57 -10.22
C HIS A 182 2.79 26.91 -9.61
N THR A 183 2.32 26.87 -8.37
CA THR A 183 2.08 28.05 -7.52
C THR A 183 3.38 28.53 -6.89
N GLY A 184 3.40 29.71 -6.28
CA GLY A 184 4.58 30.20 -5.53
C GLY A 184 5.31 31.33 -6.23
N ALA A 185 5.89 32.23 -5.45
CA ALA A 185 6.52 33.47 -5.91
C ALA A 185 7.73 33.23 -6.84
N ALA A 186 8.46 32.13 -6.65
CA ALA A 186 9.58 31.75 -7.51
C ALA A 186 9.12 31.25 -8.91
N ASN A 187 7.86 30.81 -9.04
CA ASN A 187 7.35 30.11 -10.21
C ASN A 187 6.79 31.07 -11.28
N THR A 188 7.57 32.10 -11.60
CA THR A 188 7.23 33.10 -12.62
C THR A 188 7.57 32.59 -14.02
N ILE A 189 6.64 32.78 -14.94
CA ILE A 189 6.83 32.53 -16.37
C ILE A 189 7.62 33.68 -16.98
N THR A 190 8.73 33.34 -17.64
CA THR A 190 9.47 34.21 -18.54
C THR A 190 9.37 33.66 -19.96
N VAL A 191 9.02 34.51 -20.92
CA VAL A 191 8.98 34.16 -22.34
C VAL A 191 10.01 35.01 -23.07
N THR A 192 10.91 34.34 -23.78
CA THR A 192 11.90 34.98 -24.65
C THR A 192 11.71 34.47 -26.07
N SER A 193 11.87 35.34 -27.04
CA SER A 193 11.70 34.99 -28.44
C SER A 193 12.89 35.49 -29.24
N ASP A 194 13.47 34.57 -30.01
CA ASP A 194 14.54 34.88 -30.94
C ASP A 194 13.89 34.99 -32.33
N GLN A 195 13.65 36.23 -32.77
CA GLN A 195 12.87 36.50 -33.98
C GLN A 195 13.62 37.25 -35.07
N ASP A 196 13.30 36.88 -36.31
CA ASP A 196 13.51 37.70 -37.51
C ASP A 196 12.35 38.71 -37.65
N PRO A 197 12.60 40.02 -37.48
CA PRO A 197 11.57 41.07 -37.46
C PRO A 197 10.82 41.28 -38.79
N LEU A 198 11.13 40.52 -39.84
CA LEU A 198 10.53 40.65 -41.17
C LEU A 198 9.36 39.67 -41.42
N SER A 199 9.02 38.78 -40.48
CA SER A 199 8.16 37.59 -40.72
C SER A 199 6.71 37.66 -40.19
N GLY A 200 6.31 38.68 -39.41
CA GLY A 200 4.96 38.81 -38.84
C GLY A 200 4.93 39.37 -37.42
N VAL A 201 3.79 39.23 -36.71
CA VAL A 201 3.64 39.59 -35.28
C VAL A 201 3.66 38.32 -34.44
N LEU A 202 4.59 38.21 -33.49
CA LEU A 202 4.64 37.11 -32.52
C LEU A 202 3.85 37.49 -31.25
N PRO A 203 3.21 36.53 -30.54
CA PRO A 203 2.70 36.76 -29.18
C PRO A 203 3.76 37.36 -28.25
N ASP A 204 3.46 38.52 -27.67
CA ASP A 204 4.30 39.27 -26.74
C ASP A 204 3.69 39.21 -25.34
N PHE A 205 4.48 38.72 -24.38
CA PHE A 205 4.06 38.52 -23.00
C PHE A 205 4.73 39.48 -22.00
N ASN A 206 5.30 40.60 -22.47
CA ASN A 206 5.93 41.63 -21.61
C ASN A 206 4.92 42.51 -20.84
N GLY A 207 3.62 42.22 -20.93
CA GLY A 207 2.58 42.91 -20.18
C GLY A 207 2.59 42.59 -18.68
N PRO A 208 1.82 43.34 -17.86
CA PRO A 208 1.67 43.00 -16.44
C PRO A 208 1.01 41.62 -16.28
N ALA A 209 1.34 40.95 -15.18
CA ALA A 209 0.71 39.68 -14.84
C ALA A 209 -0.81 39.83 -14.68
N VAL A 210 -1.55 38.89 -15.26
CA VAL A 210 -2.99 38.74 -15.03
C VAL A 210 -3.25 38.25 -13.60
N GLN A 211 -2.39 37.33 -13.14
CA GLN A 211 -2.34 36.86 -11.76
C GLN A 211 -0.86 36.74 -11.35
N PRO A 212 -0.42 37.41 -10.26
CA PRO A 212 0.94 37.26 -9.77
C PRO A 212 1.18 35.85 -9.22
N ALA A 213 2.44 35.40 -9.29
CA ALA A 213 2.90 34.24 -8.56
C ALA A 213 3.13 34.66 -7.10
N LEU A 214 2.46 34.01 -6.14
CA LEU A 214 2.56 34.33 -4.72
C LEU A 214 2.76 33.04 -3.93
N ASN A 215 3.46 33.13 -2.80
CA ASN A 215 3.57 32.07 -1.79
C ASN A 215 2.31 32.04 -0.92
N SER A 216 2.00 30.87 -0.37
CA SER A 216 1.08 30.77 0.76
C SER A 216 1.79 31.28 2.02
N ILE A 217 1.02 31.88 2.93
CA ILE A 217 1.52 32.42 4.19
C ILE A 217 0.63 31.89 5.30
N VAL A 218 1.25 31.22 6.27
CA VAL A 218 0.60 30.66 7.44
C VAL A 218 1.32 31.16 8.69
N THR A 219 0.56 31.60 9.68
CA THR A 219 1.09 32.04 10.96
C THR A 219 0.71 31.04 12.06
N LEU A 220 1.71 30.52 12.78
CA LEU A 220 1.54 29.67 13.96
C LEU A 220 1.67 30.49 15.25
N GLY A 221 0.58 30.54 16.01
CA GLY A 221 0.44 31.31 17.25
C GLY A 221 -0.05 32.74 17.02
N SER A 222 -0.34 33.44 18.12
CA SER A 222 -0.90 34.81 18.12
C SER A 222 -0.10 35.80 18.97
N GLY A 223 1.01 35.36 19.57
CA GLY A 223 1.88 36.18 20.41
C GLY A 223 3.00 36.88 19.64
N LEU A 224 3.84 37.63 20.36
CA LEU A 224 5.01 38.32 19.77
C LEU A 224 6.07 37.37 19.19
N GLY A 225 6.02 36.08 19.54
CA GLY A 225 6.86 35.03 18.99
C GLY A 225 6.12 34.11 18.01
N ALA A 226 5.04 34.58 17.39
CA ALA A 226 4.35 33.81 16.36
C ALA A 226 5.30 33.50 15.20
N ILE A 227 5.23 32.28 14.69
CA ILE A 227 6.08 31.80 13.60
C ILE A 227 5.31 32.04 12.31
N VAL A 228 5.83 32.93 11.46
CA VAL A 228 5.30 33.17 10.12
C VAL A 228 6.10 32.31 9.14
N ALA A 229 5.40 31.47 8.39
CA ALA A 229 6.02 30.57 7.42
C ALA A 229 5.42 30.78 6.03
N GLU A 230 6.29 30.75 5.01
CA GLU A 230 5.91 30.90 3.62
C GLU A 230 6.21 29.62 2.83
N TYR A 231 5.29 29.23 1.95
CA TYR A 231 5.47 28.04 1.11
C TYR A 231 5.08 28.33 -0.34
N GLU A 232 5.73 27.64 -1.29
CA GLU A 232 5.39 27.78 -2.71
C GLU A 232 4.03 27.15 -3.08
N SER A 233 3.46 26.34 -2.19
CA SER A 233 2.30 25.50 -2.44
C SER A 233 1.20 25.69 -1.38
N ASN A 234 -0.03 25.30 -1.72
CA ASN A 234 -1.15 25.24 -0.77
C ASN A 234 -1.20 23.92 0.02
N THR A 235 -0.33 22.98 -0.29
CA THR A 235 0.01 21.85 0.57
C THR A 235 1.28 22.20 1.33
N VAL A 236 1.14 22.41 2.63
CA VAL A 236 2.20 22.83 3.54
C VAL A 236 2.65 21.64 4.35
N ASP A 237 3.89 21.23 4.12
CA ASP A 237 4.59 20.18 4.86
C ASP A 237 5.71 20.80 5.69
N GLY A 238 5.95 20.26 6.88
CA GLY A 238 7.11 20.63 7.70
C GLY A 238 6.90 21.81 8.66
N LEU A 239 5.76 22.52 8.63
CA LEU A 239 5.44 23.52 9.65
C LEU A 239 5.27 22.90 11.04
N ILE A 240 4.61 21.74 11.08
CA ILE A 240 4.48 20.89 12.26
C ILE A 240 5.01 19.53 11.86
N GLU A 241 5.88 18.94 12.68
CA GLU A 241 6.52 17.66 12.38
C GLU A 241 5.47 16.56 12.18
N ASN A 242 5.60 15.80 11.09
CA ASN A 242 4.67 14.73 10.69
C ASN A 242 3.22 15.20 10.48
N VAL A 243 2.99 16.48 10.14
CA VAL A 243 1.67 17.00 9.79
C VAL A 243 1.72 17.70 8.43
N THR A 244 0.77 17.35 7.58
CA THR A 244 0.53 17.99 6.30
C THR A 244 -0.73 18.83 6.40
N LEU A 245 -0.63 20.09 5.97
CA LEU A 245 -1.71 21.07 5.99
C LEU A 245 -2.13 21.39 4.55
N GLU A 246 -3.42 21.27 4.25
CA GLU A 246 -3.99 21.66 2.96
C GLU A 246 -4.79 22.95 3.13
N LEU A 247 -4.31 24.03 2.52
CA LEU A 247 -4.89 25.36 2.58
C LEU A 247 -5.92 25.53 1.46
N THR A 248 -7.16 25.79 1.81
CA THR A 248 -8.25 25.91 0.83
C THR A 248 -8.76 27.34 0.69
N LYS A 249 -8.59 28.17 1.72
CA LYS A 249 -9.01 29.57 1.74
C LYS A 249 -8.05 30.42 2.58
N ALA A 250 -7.88 31.70 2.23
CA ALA A 250 -7.25 32.67 3.12
C ALA A 250 -8.29 33.31 4.03
N ASP A 251 -8.04 33.34 5.33
CA ASP A 251 -8.87 34.00 6.35
C ASP A 251 -7.98 34.72 7.39
N PRO A 252 -7.36 35.85 7.00
CA PRO A 252 -6.29 36.46 7.78
C PRO A 252 -6.79 36.92 9.16
N GLY A 253 -6.02 36.60 10.20
CA GLY A 253 -6.32 37.00 11.58
C GLY A 253 -7.46 36.23 12.25
N GLN A 254 -8.05 35.22 11.60
CA GLN A 254 -8.97 34.28 12.25
C GLN A 254 -8.21 33.05 12.75
N PRO A 255 -8.21 32.76 14.07
CA PRO A 255 -7.50 31.61 14.61
C PRO A 255 -8.24 30.30 14.29
N ILE A 256 -7.50 29.34 13.76
CA ILE A 256 -7.90 27.96 13.51
C ILE A 256 -7.13 27.07 14.47
N ASN A 257 -7.83 26.24 15.23
CA ASN A 257 -7.18 25.27 16.10
C ASN A 257 -7.03 23.94 15.37
N ILE A 258 -5.81 23.41 15.36
CA ILE A 258 -5.50 22.05 14.91
C ILE A 258 -5.20 21.19 16.14
N SER A 259 -6.03 20.18 16.38
CA SER A 259 -5.84 19.22 17.45
C SER A 259 -5.27 17.92 16.88
N ILE A 260 -4.09 17.52 17.34
CA ILE A 260 -3.50 16.22 17.04
C ILE A 260 -3.79 15.28 18.19
N GLU A 261 -4.45 14.17 17.90
CA GLU A 261 -4.83 13.16 18.89
C GLU A 261 -4.59 11.74 18.36
N PRO A 262 -4.48 10.73 19.24
CA PRO A 262 -4.48 9.33 18.82
C PRO A 262 -5.78 8.98 18.09
N ASP A 263 -5.66 8.28 16.96
CA ASP A 263 -6.82 7.82 16.20
C ASP A 263 -7.35 6.50 16.78
N ILE A 264 -8.15 6.64 17.83
CA ILE A 264 -8.74 5.51 18.57
C ILE A 264 -9.81 4.78 17.74
N GLU A 265 -10.52 5.52 16.88
CA GLU A 265 -11.63 4.99 16.09
C GLU A 265 -11.12 3.98 15.05
N SER A 266 -10.09 4.34 14.29
CA SER A 266 -9.47 3.41 13.32
C SER A 266 -8.87 2.18 13.98
N ALA A 267 -8.29 2.32 15.17
CA ALA A 267 -7.76 1.20 15.93
C ALA A 267 -8.86 0.27 16.45
N GLN A 268 -9.97 0.83 16.93
CA GLN A 268 -11.14 0.07 17.37
C GLN A 268 -11.79 -0.68 16.20
N GLU A 269 -12.03 -0.02 15.08
CA GLU A 269 -12.58 -0.61 13.85
C GLU A 269 -11.71 -1.78 13.36
N ALA A 270 -10.38 -1.63 13.38
CA ALA A 270 -9.48 -2.71 12.97
C ALA A 270 -9.59 -3.97 13.85
N VAL A 271 -9.85 -3.81 15.16
CA VAL A 271 -10.07 -4.94 16.08
C VAL A 271 -11.46 -5.55 15.86
N GLU A 272 -12.48 -4.71 15.66
CA GLU A 272 -13.85 -5.13 15.36
C GLU A 272 -13.93 -5.94 14.06
N ASP A 273 -13.27 -5.48 13.00
CA ASP A 273 -13.16 -6.18 11.71
C ASP A 273 -12.50 -7.54 11.86
N PHE A 274 -11.38 -7.62 12.62
CA PHE A 274 -10.71 -8.89 12.89
C PHE A 274 -11.63 -9.88 13.61
N VAL A 275 -12.38 -9.42 14.62
CA VAL A 275 -13.33 -10.26 15.35
C VAL A 275 -14.49 -10.69 14.46
N ALA A 276 -14.99 -9.79 13.60
CA ALA A 276 -16.05 -10.09 12.64
C ALA A 276 -15.61 -11.18 11.65
N ASP A 277 -14.41 -11.04 11.06
CA ASP A 277 -13.85 -12.02 10.13
C ASP A 277 -13.56 -13.36 10.80
N PHE A 278 -13.02 -13.34 12.03
CA PHE A 278 -12.80 -14.55 12.82
C PHE A 278 -14.13 -15.26 13.11
N ASN A 279 -15.16 -14.52 13.49
CA ASN A 279 -16.48 -15.10 13.74
C ASN A 279 -17.12 -15.61 12.46
N SER A 280 -16.94 -14.92 11.33
CA SER A 280 -17.45 -15.33 10.02
C SER A 280 -16.90 -16.69 9.59
N ILE A 281 -15.60 -16.95 9.78
CA ILE A 281 -15.04 -18.28 9.48
C ILE A 281 -15.55 -19.35 10.43
N ILE A 282 -15.66 -19.07 11.73
CA ILE A 282 -16.20 -20.04 12.70
C ILE A 282 -17.65 -20.38 12.36
N ASP A 283 -18.48 -19.38 12.05
CA ASP A 283 -19.87 -19.54 11.65
C ASP A 283 -20.00 -20.32 10.34
N PHE A 284 -19.14 -20.03 9.38
CA PHE A 284 -19.12 -20.74 8.11
C PHE A 284 -18.78 -22.21 8.32
N ILE A 285 -17.74 -22.53 9.08
CA ILE A 285 -17.36 -23.92 9.38
C ILE A 285 -18.50 -24.62 10.14
N GLU A 286 -19.12 -23.97 11.12
CA GLU A 286 -20.28 -24.53 11.83
C GLU A 286 -21.45 -24.82 10.89
N ALA A 287 -21.83 -23.87 10.04
CA ALA A 287 -22.89 -24.05 9.05
C ALA A 287 -22.61 -25.23 8.11
N GLN A 288 -21.34 -25.44 7.73
CA GLN A 288 -20.94 -26.57 6.89
C GLN A 288 -20.80 -27.90 7.63
N THR A 289 -20.66 -27.91 8.96
CA THR A 289 -20.38 -29.12 9.76
C THR A 289 -21.52 -29.55 10.68
N ASN A 290 -22.61 -28.79 10.76
CA ASN A 290 -23.72 -29.07 11.66
C ASN A 290 -24.75 -30.07 11.06
N TYR A 291 -25.60 -30.61 11.93
CA TYR A 291 -26.81 -31.35 11.58
C TYR A 291 -28.03 -30.50 11.93
N ASN A 292 -28.95 -30.32 10.98
CA ASN A 292 -30.20 -29.62 11.24
C ASN A 292 -31.27 -30.63 11.73
N PRO A 293 -31.68 -30.57 13.03
CA PRO A 293 -32.66 -31.50 13.57
C PRO A 293 -34.09 -31.25 13.06
N GLU A 294 -34.40 -30.05 12.55
CA GLU A 294 -35.74 -29.73 12.03
C GLU A 294 -35.96 -30.30 10.63
N THR A 295 -34.93 -30.27 9.79
CA THR A 295 -35.00 -30.80 8.42
C THR A 295 -34.45 -32.23 8.31
N GLU A 296 -33.88 -32.76 9.38
CA GLU A 296 -33.15 -34.04 9.43
C GLU A 296 -32.01 -34.13 8.38
N GLN A 297 -31.41 -32.98 8.03
CA GLN A 297 -30.37 -32.89 7.00
C GLN A 297 -28.99 -32.61 7.60
N ALA A 298 -28.02 -33.40 7.12
CA ALA A 298 -26.60 -33.18 7.38
C ALA A 298 -26.04 -32.09 6.44
N SER A 299 -25.26 -31.16 6.99
CA SER A 299 -24.48 -30.23 6.17
C SER A 299 -23.35 -30.94 5.41
N PRO A 300 -22.83 -30.34 4.32
CA PRO A 300 -21.88 -31.00 3.43
C PRO A 300 -20.63 -31.57 4.09
N LEU A 301 -20.13 -30.92 5.15
CA LEU A 301 -18.90 -31.29 5.87
C LEU A 301 -19.17 -31.93 7.23
N LEU A 302 -20.39 -32.44 7.50
CA LEU A 302 -20.68 -33.13 8.75
C LEU A 302 -19.69 -34.31 8.97
N GLY A 303 -18.99 -34.28 10.10
CA GLY A 303 -17.98 -35.29 10.45
C GLY A 303 -16.63 -35.13 9.74
N ASP A 304 -16.43 -34.07 8.97
CA ASP A 304 -15.16 -33.81 8.30
C ASP A 304 -14.07 -33.40 9.31
N ARG A 305 -12.96 -34.13 9.30
CA ARG A 305 -11.84 -33.93 10.24
C ARG A 305 -11.00 -32.71 9.90
N SER A 306 -10.86 -32.38 8.62
CA SER A 306 -10.05 -31.24 8.18
C SER A 306 -10.72 -29.92 8.58
N ALA A 307 -12.03 -29.80 8.35
CA ALA A 307 -12.81 -28.65 8.80
C ALA A 307 -12.75 -28.47 10.34
N SER A 308 -12.89 -29.58 11.08
CA SER A 308 -12.78 -29.58 12.55
C SER A 308 -11.37 -29.20 13.03
N THR A 309 -10.33 -29.64 12.32
CA THR A 309 -8.93 -29.32 12.64
C THR A 309 -8.66 -27.82 12.47
N ILE A 310 -9.15 -27.23 11.37
CA ILE A 310 -9.05 -25.78 11.11
C ILE A 310 -9.71 -25.01 12.23
N LYS A 311 -10.99 -25.31 12.53
CA LYS A 311 -11.73 -24.66 13.62
C LYS A 311 -10.99 -24.75 14.96
N ASN A 312 -10.59 -25.95 15.38
CA ASN A 312 -9.97 -26.15 16.69
C ASN A 312 -8.62 -25.43 16.80
N LYS A 313 -7.83 -25.39 15.72
CA LYS A 313 -6.53 -24.70 15.74
C LYS A 313 -6.69 -23.19 15.80
N LEU A 314 -7.65 -22.62 15.06
CA LEU A 314 -8.00 -21.19 15.18
C LEU A 314 -8.42 -20.83 16.61
N LEU A 315 -9.31 -21.61 17.21
CA LEU A 315 -9.76 -21.42 18.61
C LEU A 315 -8.62 -21.55 19.63
N THR A 316 -7.70 -22.49 19.39
CA THR A 316 -6.53 -22.68 20.26
C THR A 316 -5.63 -21.44 20.23
N ILE A 317 -5.35 -20.89 19.04
CA ILE A 317 -4.45 -19.73 18.92
C ILE A 317 -5.02 -18.49 19.61
N VAL A 318 -6.33 -18.21 19.47
CA VAL A 318 -6.95 -17.02 20.11
C VAL A 318 -7.15 -17.16 21.62
N SER A 319 -7.15 -18.38 22.16
CA SER A 319 -7.35 -18.64 23.61
C SER A 319 -6.05 -18.78 24.40
N GLU A 320 -4.92 -18.93 23.71
CA GLU A 320 -3.60 -19.03 24.32
C GLU A 320 -3.07 -17.68 24.79
N THR A 321 -2.18 -17.72 25.79
CA THR A 321 -1.51 -16.52 26.30
C THR A 321 -0.41 -16.07 25.34
N VAL A 322 -0.39 -14.78 25.02
CA VAL A 322 0.64 -14.14 24.21
C VAL A 322 1.88 -13.93 25.06
N SER A 323 2.91 -14.73 24.79
CA SER A 323 4.21 -14.59 25.48
C SER A 323 4.90 -13.29 25.07
N GLY A 324 5.46 -12.57 26.04
CA GLY A 324 6.12 -11.28 25.82
C GLY A 324 5.18 -10.08 25.68
N SER A 325 3.86 -10.27 25.79
CA SER A 325 2.90 -9.18 25.99
C SER A 325 2.75 -8.89 27.49
N THR A 326 2.59 -7.62 27.87
CA THR A 326 2.25 -7.22 29.24
C THR A 326 0.82 -7.63 29.61
N LEU A 327 -0.09 -7.67 28.62
CA LEU A 327 -1.51 -8.02 28.77
C LEU A 327 -1.74 -9.53 28.70
N GLY A 328 -0.97 -10.25 27.89
CA GLY A 328 -1.02 -11.70 27.79
C GLY A 328 -2.28 -12.32 27.17
N ARG A 329 -3.46 -11.68 27.20
CA ARG A 329 -4.72 -12.19 26.61
C ARG A 329 -5.60 -11.09 26.02
N LEU A 330 -6.44 -11.45 25.05
CA LEU A 330 -7.47 -10.55 24.46
C LEU A 330 -8.56 -10.11 25.45
N SER A 331 -8.85 -10.94 26.46
CA SER A 331 -9.84 -10.62 27.50
C SER A 331 -9.47 -9.38 28.31
N GLU A 332 -8.17 -9.05 28.41
CA GLU A 332 -7.69 -7.85 29.10
C GLU A 332 -8.12 -6.56 28.40
N ILE A 333 -8.28 -6.60 27.07
CA ILE A 333 -8.78 -5.48 26.26
C ILE A 333 -10.29 -5.58 25.96
N GLY A 334 -11.00 -6.51 26.60
CA GLY A 334 -12.44 -6.68 26.43
C GLY A 334 -12.85 -7.51 25.21
N VAL A 335 -11.98 -8.38 24.71
CA VAL A 335 -12.31 -9.35 23.66
C VAL A 335 -12.27 -10.76 24.23
N ASP A 336 -13.43 -11.36 24.45
CA ASP A 336 -13.60 -12.64 25.14
C ASP A 336 -14.04 -13.75 24.18
N LEU A 337 -13.68 -15.00 24.47
CA LEU A 337 -14.13 -16.17 23.74
C LEU A 337 -15.34 -16.81 24.44
N ASN A 338 -16.49 -16.85 23.77
CA ASN A 338 -17.68 -17.46 24.34
C ASN A 338 -17.66 -19.00 24.21
N THR A 339 -18.67 -19.65 24.81
CA THR A 339 -18.79 -21.13 24.83
C THR A 339 -19.02 -21.76 23.45
N LYS A 340 -19.41 -20.97 22.44
CA LYS A 340 -19.56 -21.41 21.04
C LYS A 340 -18.28 -21.23 20.23
N GLY A 341 -17.22 -20.69 20.83
CA GLY A 341 -15.97 -20.40 20.13
C GLY A 341 -16.03 -19.13 19.28
N ARG A 342 -16.94 -18.20 19.59
CA ARG A 342 -16.99 -16.88 18.96
C ARG A 342 -16.31 -15.87 19.86
N LEU A 343 -15.67 -14.88 19.25
CA LEU A 343 -15.15 -13.71 19.94
C LEU A 343 -16.28 -12.71 20.17
N GLU A 344 -16.40 -12.19 21.37
CA GLU A 344 -17.34 -11.14 21.78
C GLU A 344 -16.55 -9.92 22.25
N ILE A 345 -16.97 -8.73 21.80
CA ILE A 345 -16.31 -7.46 22.14
C ILE A 345 -17.16 -6.69 23.15
N ASP A 346 -16.53 -6.28 24.25
CA ASP A 346 -16.98 -5.18 25.08
C ASP A 346 -16.38 -3.88 24.51
N SER A 347 -17.14 -3.19 23.66
CA SER A 347 -16.67 -1.98 22.97
C SER A 347 -16.31 -0.85 23.94
N GLU A 348 -16.95 -0.80 25.12
CA GLU A 348 -16.62 0.21 26.14
C GLU A 348 -15.25 -0.10 26.77
N LYS A 349 -15.00 -1.36 27.14
CA LYS A 349 -13.71 -1.79 27.68
C LYS A 349 -12.59 -1.65 26.65
N LEU A 350 -12.84 -2.02 25.39
CA LEU A 350 -11.88 -1.85 24.30
C LEU A 350 -11.54 -0.36 24.06
N SER A 351 -12.55 0.51 24.03
CA SER A 351 -12.33 1.96 23.89
C SER A 351 -11.49 2.53 25.04
N LYS A 352 -11.78 2.12 26.29
CA LYS A 352 -10.97 2.51 27.46
C LYS A 352 -9.54 1.99 27.38
N ALA A 353 -9.33 0.77 26.91
CA ALA A 353 -8.01 0.19 26.71
C ALA A 353 -7.19 1.04 25.71
N LEU A 354 -7.78 1.34 24.56
CA LEU A 354 -7.13 2.11 23.50
C LEU A 354 -6.82 3.55 23.91
N LYS A 355 -7.62 4.14 24.81
CA LYS A 355 -7.36 5.45 25.41
C LYS A 355 -6.34 5.44 26.56
N GLY A 356 -5.92 4.27 27.03
CA GLY A 356 -5.08 4.13 28.23
C GLY A 356 -5.84 4.48 29.52
N GLU A 357 -7.17 4.40 29.52
CA GLU A 357 -8.03 4.65 30.68
C GLU A 357 -8.22 3.39 31.55
N LEU A 358 -7.72 2.23 31.10
CA LEU A 358 -7.68 1.01 31.90
C LEU A 358 -6.39 0.96 32.74
N GLU A 359 -6.54 0.71 34.03
CA GLU A 359 -5.40 0.60 34.95
C GLU A 359 -4.45 -0.53 34.52
N GLY A 360 -3.18 -0.20 34.30
CA GLY A 360 -2.14 -1.16 33.90
C GLY A 360 -2.13 -1.53 32.41
N VAL A 361 -2.92 -0.86 31.57
CA VAL A 361 -2.97 -1.08 30.12
C VAL A 361 -2.54 0.19 29.39
N GLU A 362 -1.37 0.17 28.76
CA GLU A 362 -0.98 1.25 27.87
C GLU A 362 -1.42 0.96 26.42
N PRO A 363 -1.76 1.97 25.60
CA PRO A 363 -2.17 1.75 24.21
C PRO A 363 -1.13 0.98 23.38
N LYS A 364 0.16 1.20 23.65
CA LYS A 364 1.27 0.46 23.02
C LYS A 364 1.27 -1.03 23.35
N ASP A 365 0.72 -1.42 24.50
CA ASP A 365 0.68 -2.81 24.95
C ASP A 365 -0.34 -3.62 24.14
N ILE A 366 -1.39 -2.96 23.65
CA ILE A 366 -2.42 -3.58 22.81
C ILE A 366 -1.80 -4.11 21.51
N ARG A 367 -0.87 -3.35 20.93
CA ARG A 367 -0.11 -3.79 19.74
C ARG A 367 0.61 -5.12 19.97
N THR A 368 1.13 -5.34 21.19
CA THR A 368 1.85 -6.58 21.55
C THR A 368 0.94 -7.81 21.58
N LEU A 369 -0.37 -7.64 21.71
CA LEU A 369 -1.33 -8.76 21.66
C LEU A 369 -1.55 -9.27 20.23
N PHE A 370 -1.43 -8.42 19.22
CA PHE A 370 -1.74 -8.76 17.84
C PHE A 370 -0.47 -9.00 17.02
N GLY A 371 0.46 -8.06 17.01
CA GLY A 371 1.60 -8.05 16.08
C GLY A 371 2.88 -8.68 16.59
N LEU A 372 3.96 -8.53 15.81
CA LEU A 372 5.32 -8.86 16.23
C LEU A 372 5.78 -7.96 17.37
N ASN A 373 6.38 -8.58 18.38
CA ASN A 373 7.02 -7.90 19.49
C ASN A 373 8.49 -8.34 19.61
N GLY A 374 9.32 -7.47 20.18
CA GLY A 374 10.73 -7.75 20.39
C GLY A 374 11.21 -7.14 21.70
N THR A 375 11.81 -7.96 22.56
CA THR A 375 12.46 -7.50 23.79
C THR A 375 13.96 -7.69 23.68
N SER A 376 14.70 -6.63 23.97
CA SER A 376 16.16 -6.64 23.98
C SER A 376 16.67 -6.64 25.41
N THR A 377 17.76 -7.36 25.68
CA THR A 377 18.47 -7.30 26.97
C THR A 377 19.28 -6.02 27.15
N ASN A 378 19.47 -5.22 26.10
CA ASN A 378 20.24 -3.98 26.13
C ASN A 378 19.35 -2.79 25.77
N ALA A 379 19.28 -1.79 26.66
CA ALA A 379 18.46 -0.59 26.47
C ALA A 379 18.92 0.28 25.28
N GLY A 380 20.20 0.17 24.87
CA GLY A 380 20.73 0.86 23.70
C GLY A 380 20.32 0.23 22.36
N ILE A 381 19.65 -0.93 22.38
CA ILE A 381 19.16 -1.63 21.19
C ILE A 381 17.66 -1.86 21.36
N ARG A 382 16.84 -1.15 20.59
CA ARG A 382 15.38 -1.17 20.71
C ARG A 382 14.72 -1.77 19.47
N PHE A 383 13.82 -2.72 19.65
CA PHE A 383 13.02 -3.27 18.57
C PHE A 383 12.01 -2.25 18.08
N LEU A 384 12.03 -1.95 16.78
CA LEU A 384 11.06 -1.07 16.14
C LEU A 384 9.96 -1.85 15.40
N GLY A 385 10.30 -3.05 14.91
CA GLY A 385 9.36 -3.87 14.18
C GLY A 385 10.01 -4.91 13.27
N GLY A 386 9.17 -5.64 12.55
CA GLY A 386 9.55 -6.64 11.55
C GLY A 386 8.42 -6.84 10.55
N SER A 387 8.65 -7.63 9.51
CA SER A 387 7.61 -7.99 8.53
C SER A 387 7.03 -9.37 8.85
N GLN A 388 6.07 -9.83 8.03
CA GLN A 388 5.58 -11.21 8.14
C GLN A 388 6.63 -12.27 7.78
N ARG A 389 7.83 -11.87 7.33
CA ARG A 389 8.99 -12.73 7.08
C ARG A 389 9.92 -12.83 8.28
N THR A 390 9.73 -11.95 9.27
CA THR A 390 10.44 -12.04 10.53
C THR A 390 9.89 -13.24 11.31
N GLU A 391 10.76 -14.20 11.59
CA GLU A 391 10.41 -15.39 12.34
C GLU A 391 10.50 -15.12 13.85
N PRO A 392 9.58 -15.70 14.67
CA PRO A 392 9.64 -15.60 16.12
C PRO A 392 10.85 -16.39 16.64
N SER A 393 11.51 -15.84 17.67
CA SER A 393 12.72 -16.42 18.21
C SER A 393 12.41 -17.68 19.02
N LYS A 394 12.88 -18.84 18.56
CA LYS A 394 12.89 -20.08 19.37
C LYS A 394 13.93 -20.02 20.49
N THR A 395 15.06 -19.38 20.18
CA THR A 395 16.09 -18.95 21.13
C THR A 395 16.39 -17.48 20.83
N PRO A 396 16.75 -16.65 21.83
CA PRO A 396 17.01 -15.24 21.60
C PRO A 396 18.06 -15.02 20.50
N TYR A 397 17.76 -14.14 19.55
CA TYR A 397 18.69 -13.74 18.49
C TYR A 397 19.79 -12.89 19.10
N GLN A 398 21.04 -13.18 18.77
CA GLN A 398 22.13 -12.33 19.24
C GLN A 398 22.29 -11.18 18.25
N VAL A 399 22.35 -9.97 18.78
CA VAL A 399 22.63 -8.76 18.00
C VAL A 399 24.08 -8.40 18.28
N ASP A 400 24.88 -8.40 17.21
CA ASP A 400 26.30 -8.06 17.21
C ASP A 400 26.46 -6.76 16.41
N ILE A 401 26.73 -5.66 17.11
CA ILE A 401 26.96 -4.33 16.55
C ILE A 401 28.45 -4.18 16.32
N THR A 402 28.85 -4.05 15.06
CA THR A 402 30.25 -3.93 14.66
C THR A 402 30.70 -2.48 14.53
N GLN A 403 29.75 -1.53 14.41
CA GLN A 403 30.02 -0.10 14.29
C GLN A 403 28.83 0.72 14.82
N ALA A 404 29.11 1.77 15.59
CA ALA A 404 28.09 2.70 16.06
C ALA A 404 27.73 3.69 14.96
N ALA A 405 26.52 4.23 15.02
CA ALA A 405 26.16 5.36 14.18
C ALA A 405 26.87 6.63 14.68
N GLU A 406 27.49 7.38 13.78
CA GLU A 406 28.17 8.63 14.08
C GLU A 406 27.55 9.80 13.30
N GLN A 407 27.66 11.00 13.87
CA GLN A 407 27.26 12.27 13.24
C GLN A 407 28.48 12.87 12.55
N ALA A 408 28.27 13.63 11.49
CA ALA A 408 29.34 14.44 10.90
C ALA A 408 29.73 15.57 11.87
N LEU A 409 31.03 15.73 12.12
CA LEU A 409 31.59 16.78 12.97
C LEU A 409 32.76 17.48 12.26
N VAL A 410 32.54 18.73 11.87
CA VAL A 410 33.59 19.56 11.27
C VAL A 410 34.09 20.59 12.27
N THR A 411 35.39 20.56 12.56
CA THR A 411 36.05 21.56 13.42
C THR A 411 36.88 22.52 12.57
N GLY A 412 36.80 23.82 12.85
CA GLY A 412 37.56 24.84 12.13
C GLY A 412 39.07 24.59 12.16
N THR A 413 39.75 24.88 11.05
CA THR A 413 41.22 24.74 10.96
C THR A 413 41.96 25.69 11.90
N ASN A 414 41.39 26.87 12.16
CA ASN A 414 41.98 27.92 12.98
C ASN A 414 41.13 28.20 14.22
N ALA A 415 41.77 28.52 15.35
CA ALA A 415 41.07 29.04 16.51
C ALA A 415 40.51 30.43 16.21
N THR A 416 39.29 30.68 16.66
CA THR A 416 38.69 32.02 16.67
C THR A 416 39.39 32.91 17.69
N ALA A 417 39.36 34.22 17.47
CA ALA A 417 39.85 35.17 18.47
C ALA A 417 38.92 35.16 19.70
N ALA A 418 39.46 35.45 20.88
CA ALA A 418 38.68 35.55 22.13
C ALA A 418 37.50 36.54 22.03
N SER A 419 37.61 37.50 21.11
CA SER A 419 36.52 38.37 20.69
C SER A 419 36.63 38.58 19.19
N THR A 420 35.55 38.29 18.46
CA THR A 420 35.49 38.37 17.00
C THR A 420 34.49 39.43 16.58
N VAL A 421 34.92 40.38 15.76
CA VAL A 421 34.05 41.42 15.18
C VAL A 421 33.51 40.93 13.85
N ILE A 422 32.19 40.91 13.72
CA ILE A 422 31.47 40.61 12.49
C ILE A 422 30.89 41.92 11.95
N ASP A 423 31.19 42.24 10.69
CA ASP A 423 30.69 43.39 9.96
C ASP A 423 30.49 43.06 8.47
N ALA A 424 30.10 44.05 7.67
CA ALA A 424 29.88 43.90 6.22
C ALA A 424 31.07 43.33 5.41
N THR A 425 32.27 43.25 5.97
CA THR A 425 33.46 42.66 5.30
C THR A 425 33.62 41.16 5.56
N ASN A 426 32.94 40.59 6.57
CA ASN A 426 33.11 39.20 7.00
C ASN A 426 31.83 38.57 7.57
N ASN A 427 30.65 38.98 7.11
CA ASN A 427 29.37 38.52 7.65
C ASN A 427 28.58 37.53 6.77
N GLN A 428 29.08 37.15 5.59
CA GLN A 428 28.36 36.22 4.69
C GLN A 428 29.08 34.89 4.48
N PHE A 429 28.32 33.80 4.46
CA PHE A 429 28.81 32.45 4.16
C PHE A 429 27.74 31.53 3.56
N GLU A 430 28.18 30.43 2.98
CA GLU A 430 27.37 29.30 2.54
C GLU A 430 27.93 28.03 3.19
N ILE A 431 27.06 27.05 3.44
CA ILE A 431 27.45 25.76 4.02
C ILE A 431 26.68 24.63 3.32
N THR A 432 27.30 23.46 3.21
CA THR A 432 26.61 22.25 2.80
C THR A 432 26.36 21.37 4.01
N VAL A 433 25.09 21.10 4.31
CA VAL A 433 24.65 20.22 5.40
C VAL A 433 23.83 19.09 4.80
N ASP A 434 24.20 17.84 5.10
CA ASP A 434 23.55 16.60 4.66
C ASP A 434 23.33 16.54 3.13
N GLY A 435 24.27 17.14 2.37
CA GLY A 435 24.24 17.20 0.91
C GLY A 435 23.47 18.38 0.31
N ILE A 436 22.82 19.22 1.12
CA ILE A 436 22.10 20.42 0.69
C ILE A 436 22.98 21.65 0.90
N VAL A 437 23.13 22.46 -0.16
CA VAL A 437 23.85 23.74 -0.11
C VAL A 437 22.86 24.81 0.34
N SER A 438 23.22 25.58 1.38
CA SER A 438 22.41 26.71 1.84
C SER A 438 22.39 27.85 0.82
N GLU A 439 21.43 28.76 0.97
CA GLU A 439 21.55 30.12 0.45
C GLU A 439 22.72 30.87 1.10
N THR A 440 23.04 32.08 0.62
CA THR A 440 24.02 32.94 1.27
C THR A 440 23.48 33.43 2.63
N LEU A 441 23.97 32.81 3.69
CA LEU A 441 23.64 33.13 5.08
C LEU A 441 24.39 34.38 5.52
N THR A 442 23.71 35.27 6.26
CA THR A 442 24.28 36.52 6.77
C THR A 442 24.22 36.57 8.28
N LEU A 443 25.39 36.68 8.92
CA LEU A 443 25.53 36.93 10.35
C LEU A 443 25.22 38.40 10.65
N THR A 444 24.49 38.67 11.73
CA THR A 444 24.32 40.04 12.26
C THR A 444 25.65 40.67 12.65
N ASP A 445 25.82 41.96 12.33
CA ASP A 445 26.99 42.75 12.70
C ASP A 445 27.08 42.90 14.23
N GLY A 446 28.28 42.72 14.79
CA GLY A 446 28.47 42.73 16.24
C GLY A 446 29.87 42.33 16.68
N THR A 447 30.07 42.27 17.99
CA THR A 447 31.29 41.73 18.60
C THR A 447 30.89 40.58 19.50
N TYR A 448 31.43 39.41 19.22
CA TYR A 448 31.00 38.15 19.83
C TYR A 448 32.17 37.48 20.57
N THR A 449 31.90 36.84 21.70
CA THR A 449 32.80 35.80 22.23
C THR A 449 32.70 34.54 21.35
N SER A 450 33.62 33.58 21.51
CA SER A 450 33.55 32.31 20.76
C SER A 450 32.25 31.56 21.01
N GLU A 451 31.73 31.56 22.25
CA GLU A 451 30.46 30.92 22.60
C GLU A 451 29.25 31.66 22.01
N GLU A 452 29.24 33.00 22.08
CA GLU A 452 28.17 33.81 21.47
C GLU A 452 28.16 33.67 19.95
N LEU A 453 29.35 33.59 19.34
CA LEU A 453 29.52 33.38 17.91
C LEU A 453 29.04 31.98 17.49
N ALA A 454 29.34 30.94 18.28
CA ALA A 454 28.83 29.60 18.04
C ALA A 454 27.29 29.57 18.06
N ALA A 455 26.67 30.13 19.11
CA ALA A 455 25.21 30.19 19.23
C ALA A 455 24.55 30.99 18.10
N HIS A 456 25.17 32.11 17.69
CA HIS A 456 24.70 32.91 16.57
C HIS A 456 24.81 32.17 15.24
N LEU A 457 25.95 31.50 15.00
CA LEU A 457 26.16 30.67 13.81
C LEU A 457 25.15 29.52 13.75
N GLU A 458 24.90 28.83 14.87
CA GLU A 458 23.87 27.79 14.97
C GLU A 458 22.49 28.33 14.61
N SER A 459 22.10 29.48 15.20
CA SER A 459 20.79 30.09 14.93
C SER A 459 20.63 30.50 13.47
N VAL A 460 21.70 30.96 12.81
CA VAL A 460 21.66 31.37 11.41
C VAL A 460 21.59 30.16 10.48
N ILE A 461 22.39 29.11 10.73
CA ILE A 461 22.33 27.87 9.92
C ILE A 461 20.97 27.21 10.08
N ASN A 462 20.49 27.03 11.32
CA ASN A 462 19.20 26.38 11.60
C ASN A 462 17.99 27.25 11.22
N GLY A 463 18.19 28.53 10.92
CA GLY A 463 17.18 29.44 10.40
C GLY A 463 17.08 29.46 8.87
N SER A 464 17.96 28.74 8.16
CA SER A 464 17.96 28.66 6.69
C SER A 464 16.71 27.97 6.15
N PRO A 465 15.92 28.64 5.29
CA PRO A 465 14.80 28.01 4.59
C PRO A 465 15.27 26.93 3.61
N THR A 466 16.47 27.06 3.03
CA THR A 466 17.01 26.11 2.05
C THR A 466 17.44 24.80 2.72
N LEU A 467 18.02 24.86 3.92
CA LEU A 467 18.41 23.65 4.67
C LEU A 467 17.20 22.93 5.27
N GLY A 468 16.11 23.63 5.59
CA GLY A 468 14.86 23.03 6.04
C GLY A 468 15.03 22.18 7.30
N VAL A 469 14.89 20.85 7.16
CA VAL A 469 15.00 19.89 8.27
C VAL A 469 16.44 19.52 8.65
N HIS A 470 17.43 19.93 7.86
CA HIS A 470 18.84 19.58 8.09
C HIS A 470 19.46 20.58 9.08
N ARG A 471 19.51 20.18 10.34
CA ARG A 471 19.93 21.03 11.46
C ARG A 471 21.34 20.67 11.92
N VAL A 472 22.01 21.65 12.51
CA VAL A 472 23.34 21.50 13.13
C VAL A 472 23.32 21.99 14.57
N SER A 473 24.24 21.47 15.37
CA SER A 473 24.67 22.12 16.61
C SER A 473 26.05 22.73 16.41
N VAL A 474 26.28 23.92 16.98
CA VAL A 474 27.58 24.60 16.88
C VAL A 474 28.12 24.84 18.28
N SER A 475 29.38 24.46 18.49
CA SER A 475 30.06 24.63 19.78
C SER A 475 31.41 25.31 19.62
N ALA A 476 31.85 26.00 20.67
CA ALA A 476 33.22 26.49 20.80
C ALA A 476 34.03 25.49 21.64
N GLY A 477 35.01 24.84 21.02
CA GLY A 477 35.92 23.93 21.70
C GLY A 477 36.83 24.65 22.69
N GLY A 478 37.35 23.93 23.69
CA GLY A 478 38.28 24.47 24.69
C GLY A 478 39.63 24.95 24.11
N ASP A 479 39.89 24.66 22.83
CA ASP A 479 41.03 25.13 22.04
C ASP A 479 40.70 26.38 21.18
N GLY A 480 39.50 26.95 21.35
CA GLY A 480 39.03 28.17 20.67
C GLY A 480 38.50 27.94 19.25
N ARG A 481 38.38 26.69 18.80
CA ARG A 481 37.86 26.36 17.46
C ARG A 481 36.35 26.17 17.50
N LEU A 482 35.66 26.65 16.48
CA LEU A 482 34.25 26.33 16.28
C LEU A 482 34.12 24.92 15.71
N ALA A 483 33.16 24.17 16.20
CA ALA A 483 32.81 22.85 15.72
C ALA A 483 31.34 22.81 15.34
N ILE A 484 31.05 22.37 14.12
CA ILE A 484 29.71 22.24 13.56
C ILE A 484 29.41 20.75 13.44
N GLN A 485 28.35 20.31 14.10
CA GLN A 485 27.91 18.92 14.11
C GLN A 485 26.52 18.81 13.48
N SER A 486 26.34 17.96 12.48
CA SER A 486 25.01 17.65 11.96
C SER A 486 24.18 16.95 13.06
N GLU A 487 22.91 17.32 13.22
CA GLU A 487 21.99 16.62 14.12
C GLU A 487 21.61 15.23 13.59
N ALA A 488 21.83 14.97 12.28
CA ALA A 488 21.62 13.67 11.67
C ALA A 488 22.73 12.66 11.99
N TYR A 489 22.37 11.37 11.91
CA TYR A 489 23.30 10.24 12.07
C TYR A 489 23.40 9.48 10.75
N GLY A 490 24.56 8.89 10.48
CA GLY A 490 24.74 8.01 9.32
C GLY A 490 25.59 8.59 8.22
N SER A 491 25.80 7.81 7.16
CA SER A 491 26.56 8.23 5.98
C SER A 491 25.91 9.38 5.19
N ALA A 492 24.60 9.57 5.37
CA ALA A 492 23.86 10.70 4.82
C ALA A 492 24.11 12.00 5.60
N ALA A 493 24.54 11.91 6.87
CA ALA A 493 24.91 13.08 7.65
C ALA A 493 26.23 13.64 7.14
N GLY A 494 26.28 14.93 6.81
CA GLY A 494 27.46 15.54 6.23
C GLY A 494 27.55 17.01 6.58
N VAL A 495 28.75 17.50 6.86
CA VAL A 495 29.02 18.93 6.96
C VAL A 495 30.22 19.22 6.07
N SER A 496 30.08 20.16 5.14
CA SER A 496 31.18 20.53 4.24
C SER A 496 31.00 21.93 3.66
N SER A 497 32.02 22.39 2.94
CA SER A 497 31.94 23.54 2.03
C SER A 497 31.52 24.85 2.72
N LEU A 498 32.02 25.12 3.93
CA LEU A 498 31.79 26.40 4.60
C LEU A 498 32.62 27.51 3.95
N ASN A 499 32.02 28.20 2.99
CA ASN A 499 32.67 29.16 2.11
C ASN A 499 32.07 30.56 2.28
N GLY A 500 32.78 31.59 1.81
CA GLY A 500 32.31 32.98 1.86
C GLY A 500 33.25 33.90 2.65
N ILE A 501 32.86 35.17 2.76
CA ILE A 501 33.71 36.20 3.39
C ILE A 501 33.81 36.03 4.91
N ALA A 502 32.86 35.32 5.55
CA ALA A 502 32.90 35.02 6.98
C ALA A 502 33.77 33.82 7.34
N ALA A 503 34.11 32.94 6.39
CA ALA A 503 34.77 31.65 6.68
C ALA A 503 36.05 31.81 7.51
N ALA A 504 36.92 32.77 7.14
CA ALA A 504 38.16 33.04 7.86
C ALA A 504 37.93 33.58 9.28
N ALA A 505 36.91 34.42 9.48
CA ALA A 505 36.56 34.95 10.80
C ALA A 505 35.98 33.86 11.72
N LEU A 506 35.29 32.88 11.13
CA LEU A 506 34.76 31.69 11.81
C LEU A 506 35.82 30.60 12.05
N GLY A 507 37.04 30.77 11.53
CA GLY A 507 38.15 29.83 11.71
C GLY A 507 38.17 28.68 10.69
N PHE A 508 37.36 28.74 9.63
CA PHE A 508 37.29 27.73 8.57
C PHE A 508 38.06 28.17 7.32
N THR A 509 38.46 27.18 6.52
CA THR A 509 39.15 27.38 5.24
C THR A 509 38.28 27.02 4.03
N GLY A 510 37.11 26.44 4.28
CA GLY A 510 36.17 25.94 3.26
C GLY A 510 36.53 24.56 2.72
N SER A 511 37.62 23.96 3.21
CA SER A 511 38.08 22.62 2.82
C SER A 511 37.73 21.55 3.85
N GLU A 512 37.29 21.95 5.04
CA GLU A 512 36.89 21.04 6.09
C GLU A 512 35.58 20.34 5.69
N ALA A 513 35.61 19.02 5.78
CA ALA A 513 34.46 18.17 5.49
C ALA A 513 34.52 16.94 6.37
N ASP A 514 33.37 16.50 6.84
CA ASP A 514 33.20 15.23 7.53
C ASP A 514 31.84 14.63 7.17
N SER A 515 31.76 13.31 7.25
CA SER A 515 30.55 12.54 7.02
C SER A 515 30.34 11.58 8.17
N GLY A 516 29.10 11.45 8.63
CA GLY A 516 28.76 10.47 9.64
C GLY A 516 28.94 9.04 9.15
N GLN A 517 28.71 8.09 10.05
CA GLN A 517 28.79 6.66 9.74
C GLN A 517 27.48 5.98 10.15
N ASP A 518 26.99 5.07 9.31
CA ASP A 518 25.82 4.26 9.66
C ASP A 518 26.18 3.22 10.72
N VAL A 519 25.19 2.81 11.52
CA VAL A 519 25.34 1.63 12.37
C VAL A 519 25.65 0.41 11.51
N ALA A 520 26.62 -0.42 11.89
CA ALA A 520 26.86 -1.70 11.24
C ALA A 520 26.72 -2.83 12.27
N GLY A 521 26.22 -3.97 11.82
CA GLY A 521 25.99 -5.11 12.69
C GLY A 521 25.42 -6.31 11.94
N GLN A 522 25.21 -7.37 12.69
CA GLN A 522 24.72 -8.65 12.19
C GLN A 522 23.84 -9.32 13.24
N PHE A 523 22.99 -10.23 12.78
CA PHE A 523 22.20 -11.09 13.64
C PHE A 523 22.83 -12.48 13.68
N ILE A 524 22.87 -13.11 14.85
CA ILE A 524 23.31 -14.50 14.98
C ILE A 524 22.13 -15.32 15.49
N VAL A 525 21.62 -16.18 14.63
CA VAL A 525 20.45 -17.02 14.90
C VAL A 525 20.87 -18.48 14.81
N ASN A 526 20.72 -19.22 15.91
CA ASN A 526 21.13 -20.63 16.00
C ASN A 526 22.59 -20.90 15.57
N GLY A 527 23.48 -19.92 15.75
CA GLY A 527 24.89 -20.00 15.34
C GLY A 527 25.17 -19.65 13.87
N VAL A 528 24.15 -19.28 13.09
CA VAL A 528 24.28 -18.78 11.72
C VAL A 528 24.24 -17.25 11.73
N VAL A 529 25.17 -16.63 11.02
CA VAL A 529 25.21 -15.17 10.84
C VAL A 529 24.25 -14.77 9.73
N GLU A 530 23.31 -13.89 10.04
CA GLU A 530 22.38 -13.25 9.14
C GLU A 530 22.74 -11.77 9.02
N ILE A 531 22.79 -11.26 7.78
CA ILE A 531 23.36 -9.94 7.48
C ILE A 531 22.34 -8.86 7.82
N ALA A 532 22.82 -7.71 8.30
CA ALA A 532 22.00 -6.52 8.48
C ALA A 532 22.60 -5.32 7.74
N LYS A 533 21.72 -4.38 7.35
CA LYS A 533 22.05 -3.12 6.69
C LYS A 533 21.79 -1.96 7.64
N GLY A 534 22.79 -1.11 7.80
CA GLY A 534 22.70 0.14 8.54
C GLY A 534 22.12 1.28 7.73
N SER A 535 21.34 2.13 8.37
CA SER A 535 21.04 3.48 7.89
C SER A 535 20.83 4.40 9.09
N GLY A 536 21.73 5.37 9.28
CA GLY A 536 21.81 6.15 10.50
C GLY A 536 21.92 5.25 11.72
N ARG A 537 20.98 5.41 12.66
CA ARG A 537 20.84 4.57 13.86
C ARG A 537 20.00 3.31 13.65
N ILE A 538 19.47 3.08 12.47
CA ILE A 538 18.57 1.96 12.19
C ILE A 538 19.36 0.81 11.59
N LEU A 539 19.32 -0.34 12.27
CA LEU A 539 19.84 -1.60 11.75
C LEU A 539 18.68 -2.44 11.22
N THR A 540 18.72 -2.81 9.94
CA THR A 540 17.66 -3.56 9.26
C THR A 540 18.16 -4.92 8.79
N GLY A 541 17.50 -6.02 9.14
CA GLY A 541 17.84 -7.34 8.62
C GLY A 541 17.62 -7.44 7.12
N ASP A 542 18.54 -8.11 6.42
CA ASP A 542 18.43 -8.30 4.98
C ASP A 542 17.16 -9.08 4.63
N ALA A 543 16.49 -8.68 3.55
CA ALA A 543 15.25 -9.30 3.12
C ALA A 543 15.44 -10.80 2.83
N ASP A 544 16.63 -11.24 2.44
CA ASP A 544 16.91 -12.66 2.12
C ASP A 544 17.27 -13.51 3.35
N ASN A 545 17.30 -12.92 4.55
CA ASN A 545 17.54 -13.66 5.79
C ASN A 545 16.40 -14.66 6.06
N GLU A 546 16.75 -15.80 6.65
CA GLU A 546 15.78 -16.85 6.97
C GLU A 546 14.92 -16.46 8.19
N ASN A 547 15.50 -15.83 9.21
CA ASN A 547 14.82 -15.54 10.47
C ASN A 547 14.63 -14.04 10.73
N THR A 548 15.63 -13.23 10.40
CA THR A 548 15.67 -11.79 10.72
C THR A 548 15.27 -10.88 9.56
N ALA A 549 14.64 -11.42 8.52
CA ALA A 549 14.19 -10.62 7.39
C ALA A 549 13.31 -9.45 7.85
N ASP A 550 13.67 -8.26 7.39
CA ASP A 550 12.99 -6.99 7.65
C ASP A 550 12.89 -6.58 9.14
N ILE A 551 13.61 -7.24 10.05
CA ILE A 551 13.72 -6.76 11.44
C ILE A 551 14.34 -5.38 11.43
N ARG A 552 13.77 -4.43 12.17
CA ARG A 552 14.30 -3.09 12.37
C ARG A 552 14.61 -2.85 13.82
N LEU A 553 15.85 -2.49 14.11
CA LEU A 553 16.32 -2.08 15.43
C LEU A 553 16.81 -0.64 15.38
N GLU A 554 16.48 0.12 16.41
CA GLU A 554 17.17 1.38 16.70
C GLU A 554 18.36 1.11 17.63
N VAL A 555 19.53 1.57 17.23
CA VAL A 555 20.78 1.41 17.95
C VAL A 555 21.28 2.80 18.38
N THR A 556 21.30 3.04 19.69
CA THR A 556 21.77 4.28 20.32
C THR A 556 23.10 4.12 21.04
N LEU A 557 23.74 2.95 20.87
CA LEU A 557 25.06 2.66 21.41
C LEU A 557 26.12 3.58 20.79
N LYS A 558 27.04 4.05 21.64
CA LYS A 558 28.23 4.79 21.24
C LYS A 558 29.40 3.86 20.95
N SER A 559 30.42 4.35 20.24
CA SER A 559 31.60 3.57 19.86
C SER A 559 32.37 2.98 21.06
N ASP A 560 32.29 3.59 22.25
CA ASP A 560 32.88 3.08 23.50
C ASP A 560 32.05 1.99 24.20
N GLN A 561 30.80 1.80 23.77
CA GLN A 561 29.88 0.78 24.30
C GLN A 561 29.84 -0.49 23.44
N ILE A 562 30.47 -0.47 22.26
CA ILE A 562 30.58 -1.62 21.38
C ILE A 562 31.70 -2.53 21.85
N VAL A 563 31.41 -3.82 21.95
CA VAL A 563 32.37 -4.85 22.40
C VAL A 563 32.56 -5.89 21.31
N ALA A 564 33.63 -6.68 21.41
CA ALA A 564 33.77 -7.81 20.49
C ALA A 564 32.75 -8.91 20.87
N GLY A 565 31.74 -9.15 20.03
CA GLY A 565 30.76 -10.22 20.21
C GLY A 565 29.33 -9.69 20.24
N LYS A 566 28.51 -10.21 21.17
CA LYS A 566 27.09 -9.82 21.26
C LYS A 566 26.86 -8.64 22.20
N GLU A 567 26.12 -7.64 21.74
CA GLU A 567 25.67 -6.48 22.52
C GLU A 567 24.31 -6.72 23.17
N ALA A 568 23.47 -7.56 22.56
CA ALA A 568 22.16 -7.88 23.07
C ALA A 568 21.69 -9.29 22.68
N GLU A 569 20.78 -9.81 23.49
CA GLU A 569 19.87 -10.88 23.12
C GLU A 569 18.49 -10.29 22.85
N LEU A 570 17.96 -10.57 21.67
CA LEU A 570 16.68 -10.11 21.17
C LEU A 570 15.70 -11.29 21.14
N THR A 571 14.67 -11.23 21.98
CA THR A 571 13.57 -12.21 21.96
C THR A 571 12.44 -11.64 21.12
N ILE A 572 12.18 -12.26 19.97
CA ILE A 572 11.05 -11.93 19.10
C ILE A 572 9.88 -12.86 19.42
N THR A 573 8.73 -12.28 19.74
CA THR A 573 7.49 -13.03 19.92
C THR A 573 6.43 -12.56 18.93
N GLN A 574 5.50 -13.46 18.62
CA GLN A 574 4.34 -13.13 17.79
C GLN A 574 3.10 -13.03 18.65
N GLY A 575 2.33 -11.96 18.43
CA GLY A 575 0.96 -11.84 18.88
C GLY A 575 0.01 -12.78 18.13
N ILE A 576 -1.26 -12.68 18.47
CA ILE A 576 -2.32 -13.58 17.99
C ILE A 576 -2.49 -13.52 16.48
N THR A 577 -2.44 -12.33 15.86
CA THR A 577 -2.59 -12.24 14.41
C THR A 577 -1.37 -12.76 13.68
N GLY A 578 -0.17 -12.60 14.22
CA GLY A 578 1.04 -13.23 13.69
C GLY A 578 0.91 -14.75 13.63
N ARG A 579 0.52 -15.36 14.76
CA ARG A 579 0.37 -16.82 14.89
C ARG A 579 -0.78 -17.39 14.06
N LEU A 580 -1.92 -16.69 14.02
CA LEU A 580 -3.05 -17.05 13.16
C LEU A 580 -2.65 -16.95 11.68
N ASN A 581 -1.92 -15.90 11.30
CA ASN A 581 -1.46 -15.73 9.92
C ASN A 581 -0.49 -16.83 9.50
N GLU A 582 0.46 -17.22 10.35
CA GLU A 582 1.36 -18.36 10.09
C GLU A 582 0.57 -19.66 9.88
N TYR A 583 -0.40 -19.93 10.75
CA TYR A 583 -1.27 -21.09 10.60
C TYR A 583 -2.09 -21.04 9.31
N THR A 584 -2.73 -19.90 9.03
CA THR A 584 -3.56 -19.72 7.84
C THR A 584 -2.73 -19.82 6.55
N LYS A 585 -1.50 -19.29 6.52
CA LYS A 585 -0.55 -19.49 5.42
C LYS A 585 -0.25 -20.97 5.20
N SER A 586 0.05 -21.72 6.27
CA SER A 586 0.28 -23.16 6.17
C SER A 586 -0.94 -23.94 5.64
N VAL A 587 -2.16 -23.51 5.98
CA VAL A 587 -3.39 -24.14 5.51
C VAL A 587 -3.68 -23.80 4.04
N LEU A 588 -3.41 -22.55 3.63
CA LEU A 588 -3.64 -21.99 2.29
C LEU A 588 -2.48 -22.22 1.30
N ASP A 589 -1.36 -22.77 1.75
CA ASP A 589 -0.20 -23.00 0.91
C ASP A 589 -0.58 -23.78 -0.36
N THR A 590 -0.21 -23.22 -1.51
CA THR A 590 -0.68 -23.69 -2.81
C THR A 590 0.03 -24.97 -3.28
N GLU A 591 1.12 -25.36 -2.62
CA GLU A 591 1.91 -26.54 -2.96
C GLU A 591 1.66 -27.69 -1.97
N ASN A 592 1.74 -27.41 -0.67
CA ASN A 592 1.77 -28.39 0.40
C ASN A 592 0.69 -28.15 1.48
N GLY A 593 -0.20 -27.17 1.26
CA GLY A 593 -1.22 -26.81 2.24
C GLY A 593 -2.31 -27.86 2.45
N LEU A 594 -2.97 -27.79 3.60
CA LEU A 594 -4.09 -28.67 3.94
C LEU A 594 -5.22 -28.53 2.92
N LEU A 595 -5.59 -27.30 2.55
CA LEU A 595 -6.69 -27.06 1.62
C LEU A 595 -6.35 -27.50 0.20
N LYS A 596 -5.10 -27.32 -0.23
CA LYS A 596 -4.59 -27.87 -1.48
C LYS A 596 -4.74 -29.39 -1.52
N THR A 597 -4.27 -30.07 -0.48
CA THR A 597 -4.36 -31.53 -0.34
C THR A 597 -5.81 -32.03 -0.38
N VAL A 598 -6.71 -31.33 0.32
CA VAL A 598 -8.15 -31.65 0.35
C VAL A 598 -8.78 -31.43 -1.03
N ASN A 599 -8.46 -30.32 -1.71
CA ASN A 599 -8.97 -30.03 -3.05
C ASN A 599 -8.51 -31.06 -4.09
N ASP A 600 -7.22 -31.41 -4.11
CA ASP A 600 -6.67 -32.42 -5.02
C ASP A 600 -7.33 -33.79 -4.85
N SER A 601 -7.63 -34.15 -3.59
CA SER A 601 -8.38 -35.36 -3.26
C SER A 601 -9.80 -35.34 -3.84
N PHE A 602 -10.50 -34.19 -3.78
CA PHE A 602 -11.82 -34.06 -4.40
C PHE A 602 -11.75 -34.10 -5.92
N GLU A 603 -10.81 -33.41 -6.55
CA GLU A 603 -10.61 -33.44 -8.00
C GLU A 603 -10.31 -34.85 -8.50
N SER A 604 -9.44 -35.58 -7.79
CA SER A 604 -9.13 -36.98 -8.09
C SER A 604 -10.36 -37.89 -7.98
N ARG A 605 -11.20 -37.68 -6.96
CA ARG A 605 -12.45 -38.43 -6.78
C ARG A 605 -13.46 -38.11 -7.88
N ILE A 606 -13.63 -36.84 -8.24
CA ILE A 606 -14.50 -36.42 -9.35
C ILE A 606 -14.02 -37.05 -10.66
N ALA A 607 -12.73 -36.95 -10.96
CA ALA A 607 -12.15 -37.54 -12.17
C ALA A 607 -12.32 -39.07 -12.22
N SER A 608 -12.22 -39.76 -11.08
CA SER A 608 -12.48 -41.20 -11.00
C SER A 608 -13.95 -41.55 -11.24
N ILE A 609 -14.88 -40.71 -10.75
CA ILE A 609 -16.31 -40.89 -10.98
C ILE A 609 -16.64 -40.63 -12.45
N ASP A 610 -16.07 -39.59 -13.06
CA ASP A 610 -16.23 -39.27 -14.47
C ASP A 610 -15.75 -40.41 -15.37
N LYS A 611 -14.57 -40.97 -15.10
CA LYS A 611 -14.10 -42.18 -15.78
C LYS A 611 -15.07 -43.36 -15.63
N SER A 612 -15.72 -43.50 -14.48
CA SER A 612 -16.70 -44.57 -14.26
C SER A 612 -18.00 -44.32 -15.04
N ILE A 613 -18.44 -43.06 -15.14
CA ILE A 613 -19.59 -42.66 -15.96
C ILE A 613 -19.29 -42.95 -17.44
N GLU A 614 -18.16 -42.48 -17.96
CA GLU A 614 -17.74 -42.71 -19.36
C GLU A 614 -17.70 -44.20 -19.71
N GLN A 615 -17.20 -45.05 -18.80
CA GLN A 615 -17.18 -46.50 -18.99
C GLN A 615 -18.59 -47.08 -19.08
N VAL A 616 -19.50 -46.69 -18.19
CA VAL A 616 -20.89 -47.17 -18.21
C VAL A 616 -21.63 -46.65 -19.44
N GLU A 617 -21.42 -45.40 -19.84
CA GLU A 617 -21.99 -44.82 -21.06
C GLU A 617 -21.54 -45.58 -22.30
N LYS A 618 -20.23 -45.85 -22.43
CA LYS A 618 -19.68 -46.63 -23.55
C LYS A 618 -20.26 -48.04 -23.60
N LEU A 619 -20.40 -48.71 -22.45
CA LEU A 619 -21.03 -50.03 -22.37
C LEU A 619 -22.51 -49.97 -22.74
N THR A 620 -23.22 -48.93 -22.30
CA THR A 620 -24.63 -48.70 -22.59
C THR A 620 -24.84 -48.50 -24.08
N GLU A 621 -24.00 -47.70 -24.73
CA GLU A 621 -24.08 -47.44 -26.18
C GLU A 621 -23.78 -48.71 -26.98
N THR A 622 -22.76 -49.47 -26.59
CA THR A 622 -22.45 -50.75 -27.25
C THR A 622 -23.62 -51.73 -27.15
N LYS A 623 -24.25 -51.83 -25.97
CA LYS A 623 -25.41 -52.70 -25.75
C LYS A 623 -26.64 -52.19 -26.48
N ARG A 624 -26.85 -50.87 -26.55
CA ARG A 624 -27.91 -50.24 -27.34
C ARG A 624 -27.79 -50.64 -28.81
N GLN A 625 -26.60 -50.50 -29.40
CA GLN A 625 -26.38 -50.87 -30.79
C GLN A 625 -26.62 -52.36 -31.03
N TYR A 626 -26.09 -53.22 -30.15
CA TYR A 626 -26.34 -54.66 -30.22
C TYR A 626 -27.85 -55.00 -30.20
N LEU A 627 -28.61 -54.37 -29.31
CA LEU A 627 -30.06 -54.58 -29.23
C LEU A 627 -30.77 -54.05 -30.50
N ILE A 628 -30.38 -52.89 -31.02
CA ILE A 628 -30.93 -52.35 -32.28
C ILE A 628 -30.69 -53.35 -33.43
N ASP A 629 -29.49 -53.91 -33.54
CA ASP A 629 -29.15 -54.88 -34.57
C ASP A 629 -29.99 -56.16 -34.43
N GLU A 630 -30.17 -56.66 -33.20
CA GLU A 630 -30.99 -57.85 -32.90
C GLU A 630 -32.48 -57.62 -33.25
N PHE A 631 -33.06 -56.49 -32.84
CA PHE A 631 -34.45 -56.14 -33.16
C PHE A 631 -34.65 -55.91 -34.66
N THR A 632 -33.68 -55.32 -35.35
CA THR A 632 -33.72 -55.15 -36.82
C THR A 632 -33.72 -56.50 -37.54
N ALA A 633 -32.90 -57.46 -37.08
CA ALA A 633 -32.88 -58.82 -37.62
C ALA A 633 -34.21 -59.55 -37.37
N LEU A 634 -34.79 -59.41 -36.18
CA LEU A 634 -36.11 -59.97 -35.86
C LEU A 634 -37.22 -59.38 -36.74
N GLU A 635 -37.24 -58.08 -36.98
CA GLU A 635 -38.19 -57.42 -37.90
C GLU A 635 -38.08 -57.99 -39.32
N SER A 636 -36.85 -58.23 -39.81
CA SER A 636 -36.63 -58.85 -41.12
C SER A 636 -37.23 -60.26 -41.19
N ILE A 637 -37.02 -61.08 -40.14
CA ILE A 637 -37.59 -62.43 -40.05
C ILE A 637 -39.11 -62.38 -39.97
N ILE A 638 -39.69 -61.46 -39.18
CA ILE A 638 -41.14 -61.28 -39.08
C ILE A 638 -41.73 -60.89 -40.43
N ASN A 639 -41.07 -60.00 -41.18
CA ASN A 639 -41.48 -59.60 -42.52
C ASN A 639 -41.44 -60.78 -43.51
N GLU A 640 -40.40 -61.61 -43.47
CA GLU A 640 -40.34 -62.83 -44.28
C GLU A 640 -41.43 -63.84 -43.89
N LEU A 641 -41.73 -63.99 -42.60
CA LEU A 641 -42.79 -64.85 -42.09
C LEU A 641 -44.18 -64.34 -42.48
N GLN A 642 -44.43 -63.03 -42.41
CA GLN A 642 -45.67 -62.41 -42.87
C GLN A 642 -45.83 -62.55 -44.39
N THR A 643 -44.74 -62.36 -45.15
CA THR A 643 -44.74 -62.56 -46.61
C THR A 643 -45.01 -64.02 -46.97
N THR A 644 -44.39 -64.96 -46.25
CA THR A 644 -44.62 -66.41 -46.42
C THR A 644 -46.05 -66.79 -46.02
N GLY A 645 -46.56 -66.24 -44.91
CA GLY A 645 -47.93 -66.43 -44.46
C GLY A 645 -48.95 -65.89 -45.46
N ASN A 646 -48.70 -64.70 -46.03
CA ASN A 646 -49.51 -64.10 -47.08
C ASN A 646 -49.43 -64.92 -48.38
N PHE A 647 -48.26 -65.43 -48.74
CA PHE A 647 -48.07 -66.34 -49.87
C PHE A 647 -48.86 -67.64 -49.68
N ILE A 648 -48.74 -68.28 -48.51
CA ILE A 648 -49.50 -69.49 -48.15
C ILE A 648 -51.00 -69.20 -48.15
N SER A 649 -51.44 -68.08 -47.59
CA SER A 649 -52.83 -67.63 -47.60
C SER A 649 -53.36 -67.42 -49.03
N THR A 650 -52.55 -66.81 -49.90
CA THR A 650 -52.88 -66.61 -51.32
C THR A 650 -52.94 -67.94 -52.06
N GLN A 651 -52.02 -68.88 -51.80
CA GLN A 651 -52.04 -70.23 -52.35
C GLN A 651 -53.26 -71.02 -51.87
N LEU A 652 -53.59 -70.97 -50.57
CA LEU A 652 -54.80 -71.59 -50.01
C LEU A 652 -56.09 -71.01 -50.61
N THR A 653 -56.14 -69.69 -50.78
CA THR A 653 -57.28 -69.00 -51.41
C THR A 653 -57.38 -69.38 -52.89
N SER A 654 -56.25 -69.51 -53.59
CA SER A 654 -56.22 -69.99 -54.98
C SER A 654 -56.68 -71.46 -55.10
N LEU A 655 -56.29 -72.33 -54.16
CA LEU A 655 -56.74 -73.72 -54.07
C LEU A 655 -58.24 -73.81 -53.75
N ALA A 656 -58.76 -72.94 -52.88
CA ALA A 656 -60.20 -72.82 -52.60
C ALA A 656 -60.99 -72.37 -53.85
N ASN A 657 -60.43 -71.47 -54.66
CA ASN A 657 -61.05 -71.03 -55.91
C ASN A 657 -60.99 -72.10 -57.03
N ILE A 658 -59.97 -72.96 -57.05
CA ILE A 658 -59.90 -74.11 -57.96
C ILE A 658 -60.96 -75.17 -57.59
N SER A 659 -61.29 -75.32 -56.30
CA SER A 659 -62.41 -76.16 -55.82
C SER A 659 -63.79 -75.59 -56.21
N GLY A 660 -63.92 -74.27 -56.35
CA GLY A 660 -65.18 -73.60 -56.70
C GLY A 660 -65.58 -73.66 -58.18
N ASN A 661 -64.63 -73.84 -59.10
CA ASN A 661 -64.87 -73.63 -60.55
C ASN A 661 -65.27 -74.89 -61.35
N LYS A 662 -65.74 -75.96 -60.69
CA LYS A 662 -66.25 -77.19 -61.36
C LYS A 662 -67.79 -77.28 -61.45
N LYS A 663 -68.52 -76.19 -61.25
CA LYS A 663 -69.97 -76.14 -61.55
C LYS A 663 -70.34 -74.84 -62.26
N LYS A 664 -70.34 -74.89 -63.59
CA LYS A 664 -71.44 -74.39 -64.43
C LYS A 664 -71.37 -75.03 -65.79
#